data_AF-B3SCE2-F1
#
_entry.id   AF-B3SCE2-F1
#
_cell.length_a   1.000
_cell.length_b   1.000
_cell.length_c   1.000
_cell.angle_alpha   90.00
_cell.angle_beta   90.00
_cell.angle_gamma   90.00
#
_symmetry.space_group_name_H-M   'P 1'
#
loop_
_entity.id
_entity.type
_entity.pdbx_description
1 polymer ?
#
loop_
_entity_poly.entity_id
_entity_poly.type
_entity_poly.pdbx_seq_one_letter_code
_entity_poly.pdbx_strand_id
1 'polypeptide(L)'
;MDFNLSISNPAFGQCRIIGTENCWKKNCQIVIKDYETLDLVLRISPPEISIESIEIAADGCTVAFKDVMETWIIYNIDKNERMNFVENDEQEDADDRFYSLQFFTMKCENSLIMTLNQNRLGLRIWKIENDQILPTIKQISSKYQIESCRWIMAPNRKQILLWYRKFDYNGDPKHRPKDRQNWINESQIELWDLETWSIQRSLKMPAFVFRNAGGYIATNDFEHGLSLYCINYINRNTEFIISAYGRFGLDDGTMGLIKLEDDINASQNLIEFSNRFQIILHENQYIKNISVSDDHQFIAIDFSREDVGEYELLTSGNYQFYTYLLQVLVLRIIEDQVRYYAKVKPSVISKSIFIPGKNRLLVHDYWDKHCLYEYNLQGHNIHWQDIQDSNSNLKYIALKDGTKTTVKVLDVCMAYVNSIPVVAVLNLDINDSYQLEVAYFLDADHVEEPRELLNYSIPKECVGSYKITSRHRKTDNVLIFIIHSEICLEEYGMLIIIITINLKTGKKIIYEQDDMYRHISQIYADDCYLYTYQEKDTLDKENLCNVKCYKFGDGKQQTQLIKTYPYDVQNGSVFKISVDSNQLVYSPVITYSRKYKKKDLFIEIYGETKADAIVNHWYSSYIIFLLENGDHAAILNKHGEVIMKMYKNSKIKVDPEAIIFNNENLWSNKHFLAYYRSLSSLHFYDSKTLQLQMTLPFPHFEIMDMQWNCQKSSFIVSNRCDNYYCFIKRIE
;
A
#
# COMPACT_ATOMS: atom_id res chain seq x y z
N MET A 1 -1.10 14.75 6.84
CA MET A 1 -1.28 15.83 5.85
C MET A 1 -2.40 15.40 4.92
N ASP A 2 -3.33 16.29 4.59
CA ASP A 2 -4.67 15.91 4.14
C ASP A 2 -4.82 15.79 2.62
N PHE A 3 -4.45 16.80 1.82
CA PHE A 3 -4.69 16.80 0.37
C PHE A 3 -3.56 17.43 -0.43
N ASN A 4 -3.03 18.55 0.06
CA ASN A 4 -1.98 19.31 -0.61
C ASN A 4 -0.62 18.98 -0.02
N LEU A 5 0.35 18.76 -0.91
CA LEU A 5 1.74 18.50 -0.57
C LEU A 5 2.66 19.17 -1.61
N SER A 6 3.68 19.85 -1.10
CA SER A 6 4.83 20.35 -1.86
C SER A 6 6.11 20.19 -1.03
N ILE A 7 7.27 20.23 -1.68
CA ILE A 7 8.58 19.99 -1.05
C ILE A 7 9.65 20.93 -1.59
N SER A 8 10.50 21.42 -0.70
CA SER A 8 11.67 22.23 -1.05
C SER A 8 12.95 21.46 -0.74
N ASN A 9 14.01 21.67 -1.52
CA ASN A 9 15.36 21.19 -1.19
C ASN A 9 16.38 22.33 -1.35
N PRO A 10 16.56 23.18 -0.33
CA PRO A 10 17.37 24.39 -0.44
C PRO A 10 18.85 24.09 -0.65
N ALA A 11 19.56 25.06 -1.24
CA ALA A 11 21.01 25.00 -1.43
C ALA A 11 21.77 24.99 -0.09
N PHE A 12 21.22 25.69 0.91
CA PHE A 12 21.72 25.80 2.27
C PHE A 12 20.53 25.69 3.23
N GLY A 13 20.64 24.86 4.27
CA GLY A 13 19.54 24.60 5.22
C GLY A 13 18.87 23.24 4.99
N GLN A 14 17.84 22.96 5.77
CA GLN A 14 17.17 21.66 5.77
C GLN A 14 16.01 21.62 4.76
N CYS A 15 15.80 20.44 4.16
CA CYS A 15 14.67 20.16 3.27
C CYS A 15 13.35 20.33 4.03
N ARG A 16 12.36 21.03 3.45
CA ARG A 16 11.07 21.27 4.11
C ARG A 16 9.93 20.62 3.32
N ILE A 17 9.05 19.91 4.03
CA ILE A 17 7.79 19.39 3.50
C ILE A 17 6.67 20.31 3.96
N ILE A 18 5.80 20.70 3.04
CA ILE A 18 4.62 21.49 3.36
C ILE A 18 3.35 20.74 2.97
N GLY A 19 2.34 20.81 3.83
CA GLY A 19 1.01 20.32 3.52
C GLY A 19 -0.06 20.90 4.43
N THR A 20 -1.31 20.45 4.25
CA THR A 20 -2.43 20.84 5.10
C THR A 20 -2.71 19.82 6.20
N GLU A 21 -3.18 20.29 7.35
CA GLU A 21 -3.83 19.51 8.41
C GLU A 21 -5.22 20.12 8.68
N ASN A 22 -6.23 19.27 8.84
CA ASN A 22 -7.63 19.65 9.04
C ASN A 22 -8.21 20.56 7.93
N CYS A 23 -7.81 20.34 6.67
CA CYS A 23 -8.43 21.01 5.53
C CYS A 23 -9.94 20.71 5.52
N TRP A 24 -10.74 21.70 5.13
CA TRP A 24 -12.21 21.66 5.19
C TRP A 24 -12.81 21.70 6.60
N LYS A 25 -11.99 21.91 7.64
CA LYS A 25 -12.45 22.11 9.03
C LYS A 25 -12.07 23.49 9.54
N LYS A 26 -12.78 23.98 10.56
CA LYS A 26 -12.58 25.32 11.14
C LYS A 26 -11.17 25.58 11.69
N ASN A 27 -10.39 24.53 11.91
CA ASN A 27 -9.01 24.58 12.38
C ASN A 27 -8.02 24.15 11.28
N CYS A 28 -8.32 24.44 10.01
CA CYS A 28 -7.41 24.21 8.90
C CYS A 28 -6.08 24.90 9.17
N GLN A 29 -4.99 24.18 8.93
CA GLN A 29 -3.64 24.66 9.12
C GLN A 29 -2.77 24.23 7.96
N ILE A 30 -1.86 25.11 7.57
CA ILE A 30 -0.74 24.78 6.70
C ILE A 30 0.44 24.49 7.63
N VAL A 31 0.97 23.29 7.53
CA VAL A 31 2.08 22.81 8.36
C VAL A 31 3.33 22.66 7.52
N ILE A 32 4.41 23.25 8.01
CA ILE A 32 5.75 23.14 7.42
C ILE A 32 6.57 22.31 8.39
N LYS A 33 7.12 21.21 7.90
CA LYS A 33 7.95 20.28 8.69
C LYS A 33 9.32 20.16 8.07
N ASP A 34 10.32 19.97 8.92
CA ASP A 34 11.64 19.53 8.48
C ASP A 34 11.51 18.11 7.90
N TYR A 35 12.11 17.87 6.74
CA TYR A 35 11.97 16.59 6.05
C TYR A 35 12.71 15.45 6.76
N GLU A 36 13.86 15.73 7.39
CA GLU A 36 14.70 14.68 7.98
C GLU A 36 14.24 14.28 9.39
N THR A 37 13.89 15.26 10.20
CA THR A 37 13.45 15.07 11.60
C THR A 37 11.94 14.94 11.73
N LEU A 38 11.18 15.41 10.73
CA LEU A 38 9.71 15.56 10.77
C LEU A 38 9.23 16.57 11.82
N ASP A 39 10.15 17.34 12.42
CA ASP A 39 9.83 18.36 13.39
C ASP A 39 9.07 19.52 12.73
N LEU A 40 8.13 20.07 13.48
CA LEU A 40 7.32 21.20 13.03
C LEU A 40 8.18 22.47 13.01
N VAL A 41 8.32 23.08 11.82
CA VAL A 41 9.02 24.36 11.62
C VAL A 41 8.05 25.52 11.83
N LEU A 42 6.89 25.50 11.17
CA LEU A 42 5.91 26.57 11.25
C LEU A 42 4.48 26.03 11.06
N ARG A 43 3.51 26.66 11.74
CA ARG A 43 2.08 26.53 11.45
C ARG A 43 1.55 27.88 10.99
N ILE A 44 0.94 27.89 9.82
CA ILE A 44 0.18 29.04 9.31
C ILE A 44 -1.29 28.68 9.45
N SER A 45 -2.05 29.55 10.12
CA SER A 45 -3.51 29.42 10.21
C SER A 45 -4.12 30.30 9.12
N PRO A 46 -4.52 29.74 7.97
CA PRO A 46 -5.15 30.52 6.92
C PRO A 46 -6.45 31.16 7.44
N PRO A 47 -6.87 32.29 6.85
CA PRO A 47 -8.13 32.93 7.22
C PRO A 47 -9.36 32.06 6.90
N GLU A 48 -9.23 31.13 5.96
CA GLU A 48 -10.32 30.30 5.45
C GLU A 48 -10.20 28.81 5.80
N ILE A 49 -11.32 28.11 5.70
CA ILE A 49 -11.51 26.71 6.13
C ILE A 49 -10.88 25.69 5.15
N SER A 50 -10.57 26.09 3.91
CA SER A 50 -10.09 25.16 2.88
C SER A 50 -9.02 25.80 1.97
N ILE A 51 -8.05 24.97 1.61
CA ILE A 51 -6.88 25.30 0.78
C ILE A 51 -6.89 24.37 -0.43
N GLU A 52 -6.86 24.95 -1.63
CA GLU A 52 -6.96 24.20 -2.89
C GLU A 52 -5.59 23.76 -3.42
N SER A 53 -4.56 24.59 -3.25
CA SER A 53 -3.21 24.32 -3.73
C SER A 53 -2.16 24.93 -2.82
N ILE A 54 -0.97 24.33 -2.78
CA ILE A 54 0.18 24.78 -1.99
C ILE A 54 1.45 24.54 -2.79
N GLU A 55 2.35 25.53 -2.75
CA GLU A 55 3.70 25.46 -3.29
C GLU A 55 4.71 26.02 -2.29
N ILE A 56 5.91 25.46 -2.24
CA ILE A 56 7.05 26.00 -1.48
C ILE A 56 8.20 26.28 -2.45
N ALA A 57 8.84 27.44 -2.28
CA ALA A 57 9.98 27.81 -3.09
C ALA A 57 11.17 26.90 -2.81
N ALA A 58 12.08 26.78 -3.78
CA ALA A 58 13.26 25.92 -3.66
C ALA A 58 14.16 26.29 -2.48
N ASP A 59 14.18 27.58 -2.09
CA ASP A 59 14.89 28.10 -0.90
C ASP A 59 14.28 27.63 0.43
N GLY A 60 13.07 27.06 0.42
CA GLY A 60 12.35 26.64 1.61
C GLY A 60 11.83 27.82 2.45
N CYS A 61 12.10 29.06 2.09
CA CYS A 61 11.80 30.28 2.86
C CYS A 61 10.51 30.97 2.40
N THR A 62 10.03 30.66 1.20
CA THR A 62 8.78 31.25 0.67
C THR A 62 7.72 30.16 0.44
N VAL A 63 6.49 30.41 0.87
CA VAL A 63 5.34 29.54 0.61
C VAL A 63 4.25 30.31 -0.12
N ALA A 64 3.56 29.65 -1.04
CA ALA A 64 2.33 30.12 -1.65
C ALA A 64 1.21 29.10 -1.41
N PHE A 65 0.00 29.59 -1.16
CA PHE A 65 -1.18 28.75 -1.09
C PHE A 65 -2.39 29.45 -1.68
N LYS A 66 -3.31 28.66 -2.23
CA LYS A 66 -4.53 29.13 -2.88
C LYS A 66 -5.74 28.80 -2.01
N ASP A 67 -6.54 29.81 -1.68
CA ASP A 67 -7.79 29.64 -0.94
C ASP A 67 -8.97 29.27 -1.86
N VAL A 68 -10.13 28.98 -1.26
CA VAL A 68 -11.39 28.69 -1.98
C VAL A 68 -11.98 29.88 -2.74
N MET A 69 -11.48 31.09 -2.50
CA MET A 69 -11.85 32.28 -3.28
C MET A 69 -10.93 32.44 -4.49
N GLU A 70 -10.16 31.41 -4.83
CA GLU A 70 -9.25 31.36 -5.97
C GLU A 70 -8.09 32.37 -5.87
N THR A 71 -7.80 32.86 -4.67
CA THR A 71 -6.77 33.89 -4.42
C THR A 71 -5.48 33.23 -3.96
N TRP A 72 -4.36 33.60 -4.59
CA TRP A 72 -3.03 33.16 -4.16
C TRP A 72 -2.48 34.08 -3.07
N ILE A 73 -2.07 33.47 -1.95
CA ILE A 73 -1.46 34.17 -0.83
C ILE A 73 -0.03 33.65 -0.67
N ILE A 74 0.93 34.58 -0.58
CA ILE A 74 2.36 34.27 -0.52
C ILE A 74 2.91 34.78 0.81
N TYR A 75 3.69 33.95 1.50
CA TYR A 75 4.28 34.24 2.81
C TYR A 75 5.78 34.01 2.80
N ASN A 76 6.50 34.92 3.44
CA ASN A 76 7.87 34.68 3.90
C ASN A 76 7.80 33.92 5.23
N ILE A 77 8.36 32.71 5.26
CA ILE A 77 8.32 31.79 6.40
C ILE A 77 9.19 32.33 7.56
N ASP A 78 10.36 32.88 7.26
CA ASP A 78 11.31 33.31 8.28
C ASP A 78 10.85 34.59 8.98
N LYS A 79 10.14 35.46 8.26
CA LYS A 79 9.53 36.70 8.80
C LYS A 79 8.12 36.49 9.33
N ASN A 80 7.47 35.40 8.92
CA ASN A 80 6.05 35.13 9.17
C ASN A 80 5.14 36.30 8.69
N GLU A 81 5.44 36.83 7.50
CA GLU A 81 4.75 37.98 6.91
C GLU A 81 4.25 37.66 5.51
N ARG A 82 3.08 38.23 5.15
CA ARG A 82 2.53 38.14 3.78
C ARG A 82 3.33 39.04 2.85
N MET A 83 3.65 38.51 1.67
CA MET A 83 4.26 39.25 0.57
C MET A 83 3.18 39.68 -0.43
N ASN A 84 3.35 40.87 -1.00
CA ASN A 84 2.40 41.44 -1.96
C ASN A 84 3.06 41.61 -3.33
N PHE A 85 2.23 41.47 -4.37
CA PHE A 85 2.58 41.91 -5.72
C PHE A 85 2.63 43.43 -5.76
N VAL A 86 3.69 43.98 -6.36
CA VAL A 86 3.82 45.42 -6.55
C VAL A 86 3.06 45.83 -7.80
N GLU A 87 2.11 46.74 -7.62
CA GLU A 87 1.35 47.36 -8.71
C GLU A 87 2.27 48.25 -9.54
N ASN A 88 2.23 48.09 -10.87
CA ASN A 88 2.82 49.05 -11.79
C ASN A 88 1.70 50.00 -12.24
N ASP A 89 1.93 51.31 -12.14
CA ASP A 89 0.99 52.43 -12.43
C ASP A 89 0.35 52.42 -13.85
N GLU A 90 0.68 51.47 -14.72
CA GLU A 90 0.21 51.40 -16.11
C GLU A 90 -0.57 50.11 -16.48
N GLN A 91 -0.85 49.21 -15.54
CA GLN A 91 -1.68 48.01 -15.81
C GLN A 91 -2.69 47.78 -14.68
N GLU A 92 -3.92 47.40 -15.08
CA GLU A 92 -5.05 47.02 -14.22
C GLU A 92 -4.58 46.21 -12.99
N ASP A 93 -5.22 46.50 -11.84
CA ASP A 93 -5.04 45.87 -10.52
C ASP A 93 -4.34 44.51 -10.63
N ALA A 94 -3.19 44.36 -9.96
CA ALA A 94 -2.49 43.08 -9.89
C ALA A 94 -3.42 42.05 -9.23
N ASP A 95 -4.18 41.35 -10.06
CA ASP A 95 -5.18 40.41 -9.61
C ASP A 95 -4.46 39.15 -9.11
N ASP A 96 -4.40 38.98 -7.79
CA ASP A 96 -3.84 37.80 -7.11
C ASP A 96 -4.63 36.50 -7.44
N ARG A 97 -5.72 36.61 -8.22
CA ARG A 97 -6.46 35.47 -8.76
C ARG A 97 -5.74 34.95 -10.01
N PHE A 98 -4.92 33.91 -9.79
CA PHE A 98 -4.25 33.15 -10.85
C PHE A 98 -4.81 31.73 -10.94
N TYR A 99 -4.88 31.18 -12.15
CA TYR A 99 -5.23 29.76 -12.34
C TYR A 99 -4.18 28.87 -11.66
N SER A 100 -2.89 29.16 -11.88
CA SER A 100 -1.77 28.47 -11.25
C SER A 100 -0.60 29.40 -10.95
N LEU A 101 0.19 29.01 -9.94
CA LEU A 101 1.44 29.64 -9.53
C LEU A 101 2.48 28.54 -9.31
N GLN A 102 3.70 28.73 -9.80
CA GLN A 102 4.83 27.82 -9.57
C GLN A 102 6.10 28.60 -9.24
N PHE A 103 6.76 28.23 -8.14
CA PHE A 103 8.10 28.73 -7.85
C PHE A 103 9.14 28.09 -8.76
N PHE A 104 10.17 28.85 -9.09
CA PHE A 104 11.33 28.32 -9.78
C PHE A 104 12.10 27.36 -8.88
N THR A 105 12.51 26.23 -9.44
CA THR A 105 12.97 25.04 -8.70
C THR A 105 14.49 24.98 -8.47
N MET A 106 15.25 25.96 -8.97
CA MET A 106 16.72 26.00 -8.87
C MET A 106 17.27 26.75 -7.66
N LYS A 107 18.46 26.32 -7.26
CA LYS A 107 19.33 26.82 -6.18
C LYS A 107 19.94 28.23 -6.39
N CYS A 108 19.46 29.06 -7.32
CA CYS A 108 20.12 30.35 -7.65
C CYS A 108 19.51 31.56 -6.94
N GLU A 109 20.32 32.60 -6.77
CA GLU A 109 20.15 33.83 -5.97
C GLU A 109 18.89 34.70 -6.22
N ASN A 110 17.92 34.26 -7.03
CA ASN A 110 16.69 35.00 -7.31
C ASN A 110 15.48 34.07 -7.30
N SER A 111 14.58 34.22 -6.33
CA SER A 111 13.33 33.46 -6.26
C SER A 111 12.35 34.00 -7.33
N LEU A 112 12.20 33.26 -8.42
CA LEU A 112 11.29 33.58 -9.51
C LEU A 112 9.95 32.86 -9.33
N ILE A 113 8.87 33.50 -9.78
CA ILE A 113 7.52 32.94 -9.77
C ILE A 113 6.98 32.96 -11.21
N MET A 114 6.37 31.87 -11.65
CA MET A 114 5.58 31.82 -12.86
C MET A 114 4.10 31.77 -12.50
N THR A 115 3.32 32.68 -13.05
CA THR A 115 1.85 32.67 -12.88
C THR A 115 1.16 32.51 -14.23
N LEU A 116 0.04 31.77 -14.22
CA LEU A 116 -0.90 31.65 -15.33
C LEU A 116 -2.19 32.35 -14.92
N ASN A 117 -2.64 33.31 -15.72
CA ASN A 117 -3.86 34.06 -15.43
C ASN A 117 -5.12 33.16 -15.45
N GLN A 118 -6.22 33.62 -14.85
CA GLN A 118 -7.45 32.82 -14.69
C GLN A 118 -8.05 32.32 -16.01
N ASN A 119 -7.99 33.13 -17.08
CA ASN A 119 -8.49 32.71 -18.40
C ASN A 119 -7.51 31.79 -19.18
N ARG A 120 -6.33 31.53 -18.61
CA ARG A 120 -5.25 30.70 -19.17
C ARG A 120 -4.69 31.22 -20.49
N LEU A 121 -4.82 32.51 -20.80
CA LEU A 121 -4.30 33.12 -22.04
C LEU A 121 -2.97 33.85 -21.83
N GLY A 122 -2.55 34.08 -20.59
CA GLY A 122 -1.39 34.90 -20.26
C GLY A 122 -0.52 34.26 -19.19
N LEU A 123 0.77 34.13 -19.48
CA LEU A 123 1.79 33.68 -18.53
C LEU A 123 2.74 34.84 -18.23
N ARG A 124 3.08 35.04 -16.96
CA ARG A 124 4.00 36.09 -16.51
C ARG A 124 5.04 35.55 -15.54
N ILE A 125 6.26 36.06 -15.67
CA ILE A 125 7.35 35.82 -14.72
C ILE A 125 7.49 37.00 -13.77
N TRP A 126 7.61 36.69 -12.50
CA TRP A 126 7.82 37.63 -11.40
C TRP A 126 9.13 37.30 -10.71
N LYS A 127 9.67 38.30 -10.02
CA LYS A 127 10.87 38.17 -9.21
C LYS A 127 10.57 38.60 -7.77
N ILE A 128 11.02 37.81 -6.81
CA ILE A 128 11.03 38.19 -5.41
C ILE A 128 12.31 38.97 -5.12
N GLU A 129 12.17 40.20 -4.64
CA GLU A 129 13.27 41.02 -4.13
C GLU A 129 12.79 41.77 -2.87
N ASN A 130 13.59 41.76 -1.79
CA ASN A 130 13.29 42.50 -0.56
C ASN A 130 11.84 42.30 -0.04
N ASP A 131 11.35 41.05 -0.05
CA ASP A 131 10.00 40.66 0.36
C ASP A 131 8.84 41.24 -0.47
N GLN A 132 9.15 41.78 -1.65
CA GLN A 132 8.19 42.24 -2.62
C GLN A 132 8.23 41.37 -3.87
N ILE A 133 7.08 41.20 -4.52
CA ILE A 133 6.96 40.44 -5.76
C ILE A 133 6.84 41.43 -6.90
N LEU A 134 7.92 41.57 -7.65
CA LEU A 134 8.07 42.54 -8.73
C LEU A 134 7.78 41.88 -10.09
N PRO A 135 7.03 42.53 -10.98
CA PRO A 135 6.84 42.05 -12.33
C PRO A 135 8.16 42.12 -13.12
N THR A 136 8.41 41.11 -13.94
CA THR A 136 9.48 41.20 -14.95
C THR A 136 8.89 41.55 -16.32
N ILE A 137 9.76 41.92 -17.27
CA ILE A 137 9.35 42.15 -18.68
C ILE A 137 8.94 40.85 -19.41
N LYS A 138 9.14 39.69 -18.78
CA LYS A 138 8.97 38.37 -19.39
C LYS A 138 7.51 37.92 -19.24
N GLN A 139 6.76 38.06 -20.33
CA GLN A 139 5.37 37.63 -20.43
C GLN A 139 5.10 36.95 -21.78
N ILE A 140 4.15 36.01 -21.77
CA ILE A 140 3.66 35.30 -22.96
C ILE A 140 2.16 35.52 -23.04
N SER A 141 1.68 36.00 -24.18
CA SER A 141 0.26 36.08 -24.50
C SER A 141 -0.07 35.04 -25.56
N SER A 142 -0.99 34.14 -25.24
CA SER A 142 -1.47 33.09 -26.15
C SER A 142 -2.86 33.44 -26.66
N LYS A 143 -3.10 33.15 -27.94
CA LYS A 143 -4.44 33.23 -28.55
C LYS A 143 -5.38 32.16 -27.99
N TYR A 144 -4.84 31.02 -27.59
CA TYR A 144 -5.60 29.86 -27.11
C TYR A 144 -5.26 29.55 -25.66
N GLN A 145 -6.16 28.87 -24.96
CA GLN A 145 -5.95 28.48 -23.57
C GLN A 145 -4.70 27.59 -23.42
N ILE A 146 -3.78 28.01 -22.56
CA ILE A 146 -2.60 27.26 -22.14
C ILE A 146 -3.06 26.13 -21.23
N GLU A 147 -2.72 24.91 -21.61
CA GLU A 147 -3.18 23.68 -20.97
C GLU A 147 -2.23 23.27 -19.84
N SER A 148 -0.93 23.44 -20.04
CA SER A 148 0.07 23.35 -18.98
C SER A 148 1.25 24.26 -19.30
N CYS A 149 1.82 24.81 -18.25
CA CYS A 149 3.13 25.44 -18.23
C CYS A 149 3.93 24.85 -17.07
N ARG A 150 5.21 24.53 -17.29
CA ARG A 150 6.08 23.93 -16.26
C ARG A 150 7.51 24.42 -16.42
N TRP A 151 8.19 24.57 -15.29
CA TRP A 151 9.65 24.72 -15.27
C TRP A 151 10.30 23.42 -15.70
N ILE A 152 11.29 23.51 -16.58
CA ILE A 152 12.10 22.38 -17.04
C ILE A 152 13.52 22.54 -16.52
N MET A 153 14.00 21.47 -15.89
CA MET A 153 15.28 21.41 -15.22
C MET A 153 16.29 20.59 -16.00
N ALA A 154 17.01 21.22 -16.93
CA ALA A 154 18.11 20.57 -17.64
C ALA A 154 19.47 21.07 -17.14
N PRO A 155 20.53 20.25 -17.17
CA PRO A 155 21.89 20.70 -16.87
C PRO A 155 22.24 21.94 -17.72
N ASN A 156 22.46 23.07 -17.05
CA ASN A 156 22.84 24.36 -17.65
C ASN A 156 21.78 25.04 -18.55
N ARG A 157 20.50 24.66 -18.52
CA ARG A 157 19.43 25.38 -19.22
C ARG A 157 18.24 25.64 -18.31
N LYS A 158 17.72 26.87 -18.34
CA LYS A 158 16.51 27.27 -17.63
C LYS A 158 15.40 27.41 -18.66
N GLN A 159 14.49 26.44 -18.70
CA GLN A 159 13.49 26.38 -19.75
C GLN A 159 12.07 26.38 -19.17
N ILE A 160 11.11 26.86 -19.97
CA ILE A 160 9.68 26.73 -19.70
C ILE A 160 9.08 25.86 -20.80
N LEU A 161 8.45 24.76 -20.39
CA LEU A 161 7.61 23.95 -21.28
C LEU A 161 6.19 24.50 -21.23
N LEU A 162 5.66 24.85 -22.39
CA LEU A 162 4.30 25.36 -22.56
C LEU A 162 3.59 24.56 -23.64
N TRP A 163 2.30 24.24 -23.43
CA TRP A 163 1.48 23.69 -24.49
C TRP A 163 0.04 24.18 -24.46
N TYR A 164 -0.58 24.18 -25.64
CA TYR A 164 -1.96 24.60 -25.85
C TYR A 164 -2.55 23.94 -27.08
N ARG A 165 -3.88 23.86 -27.15
CA ARG A 165 -4.63 23.43 -28.34
C ARG A 165 -4.88 24.62 -29.24
N LYS A 166 -4.85 24.42 -30.56
CA LYS A 166 -5.22 25.48 -31.53
C LYS A 166 -6.72 25.53 -31.82
N PHE A 167 -7.53 25.32 -30.78
CA PHE A 167 -8.98 25.49 -30.81
C PHE A 167 -9.49 25.67 -29.37
N ASP A 168 -10.64 26.34 -29.24
CA ASP A 168 -11.29 26.54 -27.95
C ASP A 168 -12.22 25.37 -27.62
N TYR A 169 -12.41 25.09 -26.33
CA TYR A 169 -13.39 24.14 -25.81
C TYR A 169 -14.06 24.73 -24.56
N ASN A 170 -15.30 24.34 -24.26
CA ASN A 170 -16.09 24.93 -23.16
C ASN A 170 -15.81 24.26 -21.80
N GLY A 171 -14.55 23.92 -21.49
CA GLY A 171 -14.21 23.19 -20.27
C GLY A 171 -14.77 21.76 -20.21
N ASP A 172 -15.17 21.19 -21.36
CA ASP A 172 -15.57 19.79 -21.45
C ASP A 172 -14.40 18.89 -21.02
N PRO A 173 -14.57 17.97 -20.04
CA PRO A 173 -13.53 17.04 -19.63
C PRO A 173 -12.97 16.18 -20.77
N LYS A 174 -13.75 16.01 -21.86
CA LYS A 174 -13.33 15.32 -23.09
C LYS A 174 -12.62 16.24 -24.10
N HIS A 175 -12.41 17.52 -23.76
CA HIS A 175 -11.72 18.52 -24.56
C HIS A 175 -12.31 18.74 -25.96
N ARG A 176 -13.63 18.60 -26.10
CA ARG A 176 -14.30 18.66 -27.40
C ARG A 176 -14.29 20.10 -27.97
N PRO A 177 -13.95 20.29 -29.25
CA PRO A 177 -13.91 21.61 -29.87
C PRO A 177 -15.26 22.33 -29.78
N LYS A 178 -15.22 23.63 -29.47
CA LYS A 178 -16.39 24.51 -29.44
C LYS A 178 -16.97 24.71 -30.84
N ASP A 179 -16.11 25.00 -31.83
CA ASP A 179 -16.48 25.00 -33.24
C ASP A 179 -16.20 23.61 -33.84
N ARG A 180 -17.24 22.79 -33.91
CA ARG A 180 -17.14 21.41 -34.41
C ARG A 180 -16.90 21.34 -35.93
N GLN A 181 -17.10 22.43 -36.68
CA GLN A 181 -16.99 22.43 -38.14
C GLN A 181 -15.64 22.96 -38.63
N ASN A 182 -15.05 23.96 -37.96
CA ASN A 182 -13.83 24.62 -38.43
C ASN A 182 -12.62 24.49 -37.48
N TRP A 183 -12.62 23.49 -36.60
CA TRP A 183 -11.46 23.24 -35.75
C TRP A 183 -10.34 22.50 -36.51
N ILE A 184 -9.12 22.60 -35.98
CA ILE A 184 -7.95 21.87 -36.46
C ILE A 184 -7.42 20.95 -35.39
N ASN A 185 -7.05 19.73 -35.77
CA ASN A 185 -6.44 18.76 -34.85
C ASN A 185 -4.95 19.06 -34.61
N GLU A 186 -4.68 20.16 -33.91
CA GLU A 186 -3.31 20.62 -33.64
C GLU A 186 -3.17 21.11 -32.19
N SER A 187 -2.18 20.57 -31.50
CA SER A 187 -1.62 21.08 -30.25
C SER A 187 -0.23 21.65 -30.53
N GLN A 188 0.06 22.79 -29.93
CA GLN A 188 1.36 23.44 -29.98
C GLN A 188 2.10 23.18 -28.68
N ILE A 189 3.36 22.76 -28.79
CA ILE A 189 4.28 22.61 -27.67
C ILE A 189 5.47 23.52 -27.94
N GLU A 190 5.89 24.26 -26.93
CA GLU A 190 6.99 25.22 -27.00
C GLU A 190 7.93 25.06 -25.81
N LEU A 191 9.22 25.08 -26.09
CA LEU A 191 10.28 25.19 -25.08
C LEU A 191 10.89 26.59 -25.19
N TRP A 192 10.66 27.40 -24.17
CA TRP A 192 11.17 28.76 -24.06
C TRP A 192 12.43 28.78 -23.23
N ASP A 193 13.46 29.46 -23.71
CA ASP A 193 14.63 29.76 -22.91
C ASP A 193 14.35 30.95 -21.99
N LEU A 194 14.60 30.78 -20.70
CA LEU A 194 14.35 31.83 -19.73
C LEU A 194 15.36 32.98 -19.86
N GLU A 195 16.60 32.73 -20.26
CA GLU A 195 17.67 33.74 -20.27
C GLU A 195 17.57 34.63 -21.51
N THR A 196 17.46 34.02 -22.70
CA THR A 196 17.29 34.74 -23.98
C THR A 196 15.86 35.15 -24.24
N TRP A 197 14.89 34.62 -23.48
CA TRP A 197 13.45 34.87 -23.63
C TRP A 197 12.96 34.61 -25.06
N SER A 198 13.34 33.46 -25.61
CA SER A 198 13.01 33.06 -26.98
C SER A 198 12.62 31.59 -27.04
N ILE A 199 11.80 31.23 -28.03
CA ILE A 199 11.44 29.84 -28.32
C ILE A 199 12.68 29.11 -28.85
N GLN A 200 13.15 28.09 -28.12
CA GLN A 200 14.23 27.19 -28.56
C GLN A 200 13.70 26.06 -29.42
N ARG A 201 12.55 25.47 -29.04
CA ARG A 201 11.90 24.40 -29.79
C ARG A 201 10.40 24.68 -29.91
N SER A 202 9.85 24.35 -31.06
CA SER A 202 8.42 24.44 -31.34
C SER A 202 7.99 23.16 -32.06
N LEU A 203 7.07 22.42 -31.45
CA LEU A 203 6.59 21.13 -31.94
C LEU A 203 5.06 21.17 -32.09
N LYS A 204 4.58 20.68 -33.23
CA LYS A 204 3.16 20.41 -33.46
C LYS A 204 2.86 18.94 -33.18
N MET A 205 1.83 18.68 -32.38
CA MET A 205 1.32 17.34 -32.09
C MET A 205 -0.18 17.27 -32.36
N PRO A 206 -0.75 16.10 -32.72
CA PRO A 206 -2.19 15.94 -32.80
C PRO A 206 -2.82 16.19 -31.43
N ALA A 207 -3.93 16.95 -31.38
CA ALA A 207 -4.74 17.07 -30.17
C ALA A 207 -5.55 15.80 -29.88
N PHE A 208 -5.90 15.06 -30.94
CA PHE A 208 -6.60 13.79 -30.92
C PHE A 208 -5.91 12.75 -31.80
N VAL A 209 -5.80 11.53 -31.27
CA VAL A 209 -5.30 10.36 -32.00
C VAL A 209 -6.31 9.22 -31.98
N PHE A 210 -6.19 8.30 -32.93
CA PHE A 210 -6.98 7.08 -33.00
C PHE A 210 -6.06 5.87 -33.15
N ARG A 211 -6.46 4.74 -32.58
CA ARG A 211 -5.72 3.49 -32.66
C ARG A 211 -5.88 2.83 -34.03
N ASN A 212 -4.78 2.55 -34.69
CA ASN A 212 -4.73 1.80 -35.95
C ASN A 212 -3.94 0.48 -35.75
N ALA A 213 -4.05 -0.47 -36.68
CA ALA A 213 -3.45 -1.81 -36.59
C ALA A 213 -1.91 -1.82 -36.37
N GLY A 214 -1.23 -0.72 -36.70
CA GLY A 214 0.22 -0.55 -36.53
C GLY A 214 0.66 0.55 -35.55
N GLY A 215 -0.25 1.23 -34.83
CA GLY A 215 0.12 2.35 -33.94
C GLY A 215 -1.00 3.35 -33.71
N TYR A 216 -0.66 4.62 -33.52
CA TYR A 216 -1.62 5.71 -33.37
C TYR A 216 -1.47 6.73 -34.49
N ILE A 217 -2.60 7.18 -35.05
CA ILE A 217 -2.66 8.18 -36.11
C ILE A 217 -3.47 9.39 -35.65
N ALA A 218 -3.19 10.58 -36.20
CA ALA A 218 -4.01 11.75 -35.98
C ALA A 218 -5.44 11.52 -36.50
N THR A 219 -6.46 12.00 -35.77
CA THR A 219 -7.87 11.88 -36.18
C THR A 219 -8.65 13.18 -35.96
N ASN A 220 -9.60 13.46 -36.87
CA ASN A 220 -10.59 14.53 -36.69
C ASN A 220 -11.91 14.00 -36.09
N ASP A 221 -12.00 12.70 -35.80
CA ASP A 221 -13.10 12.16 -35.02
C ASP A 221 -12.82 12.39 -33.53
N PHE A 222 -13.15 13.57 -33.02
CA PHE A 222 -12.95 13.93 -31.62
C PHE A 222 -13.95 13.24 -30.66
N GLU A 223 -15.03 12.63 -31.17
CA GLU A 223 -16.00 11.90 -30.32
C GLU A 223 -15.44 10.52 -29.96
N HIS A 224 -14.70 9.88 -30.89
CA HIS A 224 -14.05 8.58 -30.67
C HIS A 224 -12.51 8.65 -30.61
N GLY A 225 -11.92 9.83 -30.68
CA GLY A 225 -10.49 10.04 -30.52
C GLY A 225 -10.04 9.97 -29.06
N LEU A 226 -8.74 9.74 -28.88
CA LEU A 226 -8.03 9.91 -27.62
C LEU A 226 -7.43 11.32 -27.61
N SER A 227 -7.79 12.15 -26.63
CA SER A 227 -7.25 13.52 -26.50
C SER A 227 -5.89 13.49 -25.81
N LEU A 228 -4.99 14.42 -26.14
CA LEU A 228 -3.73 14.63 -25.42
C LEU A 228 -4.00 15.17 -24.01
N TYR A 229 -3.66 14.51 -22.91
CA TYR A 229 -3.96 15.04 -21.55
C TYR A 229 -2.74 15.56 -20.82
N CYS A 230 -1.60 14.93 -21.00
CA CYS A 230 -0.42 15.22 -20.22
C CYS A 230 0.81 15.15 -21.12
N ILE A 231 1.72 16.10 -20.93
CA ILE A 231 3.04 16.09 -21.54
C ILE A 231 4.11 16.41 -20.50
N ASN A 232 5.32 15.92 -20.74
CA ASN A 232 6.51 16.41 -20.07
C ASN A 232 7.71 16.31 -21.02
N TYR A 233 8.84 16.89 -20.63
CA TYR A 233 10.04 16.96 -21.44
C TYR A 233 11.22 16.30 -20.73
N ILE A 234 12.03 15.60 -21.50
CA ILE A 234 13.19 14.85 -21.05
C ILE A 234 14.39 15.37 -21.84
N ASN A 235 15.37 15.93 -21.12
CA ASN A 235 16.60 16.46 -21.71
C ASN A 235 17.82 15.70 -21.15
N ARG A 236 18.24 14.65 -21.88
CA ARG A 236 19.48 13.92 -21.56
C ARG A 236 20.44 14.01 -22.75
N ASN A 237 21.02 12.90 -23.19
CA ASN A 237 21.83 12.89 -24.41
C ASN A 237 20.95 13.12 -25.64
N THR A 238 19.73 12.60 -25.60
CA THR A 238 18.67 12.85 -26.56
C THR A 238 17.50 13.59 -25.90
N GLU A 239 16.92 14.56 -26.63
CA GLU A 239 15.75 15.33 -26.20
C GLU A 239 14.44 14.62 -26.60
N PHE A 240 13.51 14.43 -25.67
CA PHE A 240 12.20 13.80 -25.91
C PHE A 240 11.05 14.59 -25.30
N ILE A 241 9.89 14.52 -25.95
CA ILE A 241 8.59 14.81 -25.33
C ILE A 241 7.95 13.49 -24.97
N ILE A 242 7.60 13.32 -23.69
CA ILE A 242 6.70 12.25 -23.26
C ILE A 242 5.28 12.78 -23.26
N SER A 243 4.36 12.03 -23.86
CA SER A 243 2.96 12.47 -24.01
C SER A 243 2.00 11.32 -23.73
N ALA A 244 0.88 11.64 -23.08
CA ALA A 244 -0.21 10.72 -22.81
C ALA A 244 -1.49 11.17 -23.51
N TYR A 245 -2.08 10.26 -24.27
CA TYR A 245 -3.40 10.39 -24.88
C TYR A 245 -4.39 9.49 -24.14
N GLY A 246 -5.63 9.93 -23.98
CA GLY A 246 -6.64 9.13 -23.27
C GLY A 246 -8.07 9.55 -23.57
N ARG A 247 -9.01 9.00 -22.81
CA ARG A 247 -10.39 9.48 -22.81
C ARG A 247 -10.92 9.56 -21.39
N PHE A 248 -11.49 10.70 -21.02
CA PHE A 248 -12.02 10.88 -19.67
C PHE A 248 -13.13 9.85 -19.37
N GLY A 249 -12.97 9.13 -18.26
CA GLY A 249 -13.93 8.13 -17.76
C GLY A 249 -13.97 6.82 -18.54
N LEU A 250 -12.95 6.50 -19.36
CA LEU A 250 -12.84 5.23 -20.07
C LEU A 250 -11.41 4.69 -19.99
N ASP A 251 -11.28 3.37 -19.89
CA ASP A 251 -10.02 2.63 -19.90
C ASP A 251 -9.44 2.50 -21.33
N ASP A 252 -9.28 3.63 -22.01
CA ASP A 252 -8.73 3.71 -23.37
C ASP A 252 -7.76 4.90 -23.46
N GLY A 253 -6.48 4.58 -23.63
CA GLY A 253 -5.40 5.56 -23.68
C GLY A 253 -4.07 4.98 -24.14
N THR A 254 -3.09 5.84 -24.35
CA THR A 254 -1.71 5.47 -24.66
C THR A 254 -0.72 6.51 -24.16
N MET A 255 0.51 6.08 -23.90
CA MET A 255 1.64 6.95 -23.59
C MET A 255 2.81 6.58 -24.46
N GLY A 256 3.57 7.58 -24.90
CA GLY A 256 4.78 7.35 -25.69
C GLY A 256 5.70 8.56 -25.70
N LEU A 257 6.83 8.37 -26.38
CA LEU A 257 7.87 9.36 -26.58
C LEU A 257 7.88 9.86 -28.02
N ILE A 258 8.22 11.13 -28.18
CA ILE A 258 8.62 11.72 -29.45
C ILE A 258 10.00 12.29 -29.28
N LYS A 259 10.96 11.76 -30.04
CA LYS A 259 12.31 12.30 -30.12
C LYS A 259 12.29 13.65 -30.83
N LEU A 260 12.94 14.66 -30.26
CA LEU A 260 13.17 15.95 -30.91
C LEU A 260 14.44 15.85 -31.74
N GLU A 261 14.34 16.13 -33.04
CA GLU A 261 15.47 16.11 -33.98
C GLU A 261 15.64 17.51 -34.59
N ASP A 262 16.89 17.93 -34.80
CA ASP A 262 17.24 19.31 -35.18
C ASP A 262 16.76 19.73 -36.58
N ASP A 263 16.60 18.77 -37.51
CA ASP A 263 16.36 19.05 -38.94
C ASP A 263 14.87 19.05 -39.34
N ILE A 264 13.94 18.87 -38.39
CA ILE A 264 12.53 18.63 -38.74
C ILE A 264 11.70 19.90 -38.57
N ASN A 265 11.17 20.41 -39.68
CA ASN A 265 10.22 21.51 -39.68
C ASN A 265 8.98 21.16 -38.83
N ALA A 266 8.51 22.11 -38.02
CA ALA A 266 7.36 21.91 -37.11
C ALA A 266 6.12 21.31 -37.81
N SER A 267 5.93 21.58 -39.09
CA SER A 267 4.83 21.08 -39.95
C SER A 267 4.94 19.60 -40.31
N GLN A 268 6.14 19.04 -40.43
CA GLN A 268 6.36 17.62 -40.78
C GLN A 268 6.02 16.69 -39.60
N ASN A 269 6.17 17.18 -38.36
CA ASN A 269 5.88 16.42 -37.14
C ASN A 269 4.44 15.89 -37.04
N LEU A 270 3.46 16.66 -37.53
CA LEU A 270 2.05 16.24 -37.50
C LEU A 270 1.76 15.13 -38.52
N ILE A 271 2.40 15.21 -39.70
CA ILE A 271 2.22 14.27 -40.81
C ILE A 271 2.90 12.93 -40.50
N GLU A 272 4.06 12.96 -39.85
CA GLU A 272 4.86 11.78 -39.54
C GLU A 272 4.64 11.25 -38.11
N PHE A 273 3.67 11.80 -37.37
CA PHE A 273 3.43 11.46 -35.96
C PHE A 273 3.39 9.94 -35.73
N SER A 274 2.67 9.20 -36.58
CA SER A 274 2.51 7.74 -36.41
C SER A 274 3.81 6.96 -36.49
N ASN A 275 4.80 7.46 -37.24
CA ASN A 275 6.09 6.81 -37.42
C ASN A 275 7.08 7.17 -36.30
N ARG A 276 6.83 8.25 -35.58
CA ARG A 276 7.76 8.83 -34.59
C ARG A 276 7.31 8.66 -33.16
N PHE A 277 6.02 8.48 -32.94
CA PHE A 277 5.46 8.23 -31.63
C PHE A 277 5.85 6.82 -31.15
N GLN A 278 6.89 6.75 -30.33
CA GLN A 278 7.38 5.53 -29.72
C GLN A 278 6.51 5.19 -28.52
N ILE A 279 5.62 4.23 -28.71
CA ILE A 279 4.66 3.85 -27.67
C ILE A 279 5.42 3.15 -26.53
N ILE A 280 5.23 3.66 -25.31
CA ILE A 280 5.67 2.99 -24.08
C ILE A 280 4.50 2.19 -23.54
N LEU A 281 3.32 2.78 -23.36
CA LEU A 281 2.15 2.12 -22.79
C LEU A 281 0.98 2.14 -23.77
N HIS A 282 0.34 1.00 -23.94
CA HIS A 282 -0.92 0.87 -24.68
C HIS A 282 -2.07 0.63 -23.71
N GLU A 283 -3.29 0.99 -24.12
CA GLU A 283 -4.52 0.72 -23.37
C GLU A 283 -4.39 1.16 -21.90
N ASN A 284 -3.73 2.31 -21.69
CA ASN A 284 -3.53 2.81 -20.35
C ASN A 284 -4.82 3.47 -19.85
N GLN A 285 -5.01 3.40 -18.53
CA GLN A 285 -6.09 4.11 -17.88
C GLN A 285 -5.74 5.60 -17.77
N TYR A 286 -6.70 6.39 -17.33
CA TYR A 286 -6.56 7.85 -17.26
C TYR A 286 -5.32 8.28 -16.46
N ILE A 287 -4.33 8.84 -17.16
CA ILE A 287 -3.09 9.39 -16.58
C ILE A 287 -3.38 10.80 -16.09
N LYS A 288 -3.23 11.00 -14.78
CA LYS A 288 -3.41 12.29 -14.12
C LYS A 288 -2.19 13.18 -14.28
N ASN A 289 -0.99 12.61 -14.16
CA ASN A 289 0.24 13.38 -14.18
C ASN A 289 1.43 12.56 -14.67
N ILE A 290 2.36 13.24 -15.32
CA ILE A 290 3.70 12.76 -15.64
C ILE A 290 4.69 13.73 -15.01
N SER A 291 5.52 13.23 -14.10
CA SER A 291 6.63 13.97 -13.51
C SER A 291 7.95 13.35 -13.94
N VAL A 292 8.98 14.18 -14.05
CA VAL A 292 10.33 13.77 -14.46
C VAL A 292 11.28 14.25 -13.39
N SER A 293 12.24 13.41 -12.98
CA SER A 293 13.27 13.77 -11.99
C SER A 293 14.21 14.85 -12.53
N ASP A 294 14.84 15.65 -11.67
CA ASP A 294 15.74 16.73 -12.08
C ASP A 294 16.95 16.28 -12.93
N ASP A 295 17.39 15.03 -12.76
CA ASP A 295 18.45 14.43 -13.57
C ASP A 295 17.93 13.77 -14.86
N HIS A 296 16.61 13.85 -15.08
CA HIS A 296 15.85 13.27 -16.17
C HIS A 296 16.04 11.75 -16.34
N GLN A 297 16.53 11.04 -15.32
CA GLN A 297 16.72 9.58 -15.36
C GLN A 297 15.45 8.79 -15.06
N PHE A 298 14.52 9.40 -14.32
CA PHE A 298 13.31 8.75 -13.84
C PHE A 298 12.07 9.53 -14.26
N ILE A 299 11.00 8.79 -14.57
CA ILE A 299 9.69 9.33 -14.87
C ILE A 299 8.71 8.69 -13.90
N ALA A 300 7.92 9.47 -13.17
CA ALA A 300 6.80 8.93 -12.39
C ALA A 300 5.47 9.27 -13.08
N ILE A 301 4.58 8.28 -13.10
CA ILE A 301 3.30 8.34 -13.80
C ILE A 301 2.21 8.02 -12.78
N ASP A 302 1.34 9.01 -12.55
CA ASP A 302 0.17 8.86 -11.69
C ASP A 302 -1.03 8.51 -12.56
N PHE A 303 -1.60 7.31 -12.42
CA PHE A 303 -2.77 6.88 -13.22
C PHE A 303 -3.85 6.25 -12.35
N SER A 304 -5.11 6.53 -12.68
CA SER A 304 -6.27 6.00 -11.95
C SER A 304 -6.70 4.67 -12.52
N ARG A 305 -6.92 3.69 -11.65
CA ARG A 305 -7.52 2.40 -11.96
C ARG A 305 -8.94 2.31 -11.47
N GLU A 306 -9.83 1.90 -12.37
CA GLU A 306 -11.15 1.39 -12.00
C GLU A 306 -10.94 -0.05 -11.49
N ASP A 307 -10.78 -0.22 -10.17
CA ASP A 307 -11.00 -1.55 -9.58
C ASP A 307 -12.47 -1.58 -9.13
N VAL A 308 -13.24 -2.47 -9.78
CA VAL A 308 -14.63 -2.75 -9.45
C VAL A 308 -14.65 -3.57 -8.16
N GLY A 309 -14.35 -2.93 -7.04
CA GLY A 309 -14.72 -3.40 -5.72
C GLY A 309 -15.97 -2.66 -5.29
N GLU A 310 -17.12 -3.34 -5.29
CA GLU A 310 -18.32 -2.83 -4.63
C GLU A 310 -18.00 -2.64 -3.14
N TYR A 311 -17.69 -1.41 -2.74
CA TYR A 311 -17.80 -1.03 -1.33
C TYR A 311 -19.25 -0.62 -1.09
N GLU A 312 -20.06 -1.54 -0.56
CA GLU A 312 -21.31 -1.17 0.11
C GLU A 312 -20.98 -0.39 1.37
N LEU A 313 -20.92 0.95 1.26
CA LEU A 313 -21.07 1.80 2.42
C LEU A 313 -22.50 1.65 2.93
N LEU A 314 -22.67 0.96 4.06
CA LEU A 314 -23.89 0.97 4.87
C LEU A 314 -24.16 2.38 5.41
N THR A 315 -24.57 3.29 4.54
CA THR A 315 -25.21 4.54 4.96
C THR A 315 -26.38 4.79 4.02
N SER A 316 -27.57 4.84 4.62
CA SER A 316 -28.85 5.15 3.99
C SER A 316 -28.75 6.34 3.02
N GLY A 317 -28.79 6.05 1.72
CA GLY A 317 -28.86 7.05 0.67
C GLY A 317 -28.11 6.59 -0.57
N ASN A 318 -28.82 6.32 -1.66
CA ASN A 318 -28.30 5.83 -2.94
C ASN A 318 -27.27 6.77 -3.58
N TYR A 319 -26.01 6.70 -3.16
CA TYR A 319 -24.85 7.20 -3.89
C TYR A 319 -23.84 6.07 -4.04
N GLN A 320 -23.76 5.49 -5.25
CA GLN A 320 -22.64 4.63 -5.63
C GLN A 320 -21.43 5.55 -5.89
N PHE A 321 -20.39 5.43 -5.07
CA PHE A 321 -19.10 6.06 -5.32
C PHE A 321 -18.17 5.03 -5.98
N TYR A 322 -17.73 5.30 -7.20
CA TYR A 322 -16.63 4.54 -7.81
C TYR A 322 -15.33 5.00 -7.16
N THR A 323 -14.63 4.09 -6.48
CA THR A 323 -13.34 4.40 -5.86
C THR A 323 -12.25 4.03 -6.85
N TYR A 324 -11.63 5.02 -7.48
CA TYR A 324 -10.49 4.79 -8.37
C TYR A 324 -9.24 4.54 -7.52
N LEU A 325 -8.54 3.41 -7.70
CA LEU A 325 -7.23 3.19 -7.09
C LEU A 325 -6.16 3.93 -7.90
N LEU A 326 -5.43 4.87 -7.31
CA LEU A 326 -4.29 5.51 -7.98
C LEU A 326 -3.01 4.71 -7.77
N GLN A 327 -2.41 4.30 -8.88
CA GLN A 327 -1.10 3.66 -8.89
C GLN A 327 -0.05 4.62 -9.42
N VAL A 328 1.18 4.47 -8.91
CA VAL A 328 2.34 5.20 -9.40
C VAL A 328 3.28 4.21 -10.08
N LEU A 329 3.47 4.40 -11.38
CA LEU A 329 4.47 3.68 -12.17
C LEU A 329 5.71 4.55 -12.29
N VAL A 330 6.87 3.98 -11.97
CA VAL A 330 8.16 4.65 -12.15
C VAL A 330 8.88 3.99 -13.32
N LEU A 331 9.31 4.79 -14.29
CA LEU A 331 10.12 4.36 -15.41
C LEU A 331 11.56 4.86 -15.23
N ARG A 332 12.52 4.07 -15.72
CA ARG A 332 13.94 4.42 -15.73
C ARG A 332 14.48 4.45 -17.15
N ILE A 333 15.15 5.55 -17.46
CA ILE A 333 15.79 5.79 -18.76
C ILE A 333 17.27 5.42 -18.69
N ILE A 334 17.71 4.55 -19.61
CA ILE A 334 19.11 4.14 -19.78
C ILE A 334 19.43 4.21 -21.26
N GLU A 335 20.55 4.86 -21.60
CA GLU A 335 21.01 4.99 -23.00
C GLU A 335 19.92 5.52 -23.95
N ASP A 336 19.20 6.56 -23.50
CA ASP A 336 18.09 7.20 -24.23
C ASP A 336 16.91 6.27 -24.57
N GLN A 337 16.78 5.15 -23.85
CA GLN A 337 15.66 4.24 -23.94
C GLN A 337 15.01 4.05 -22.57
N VAL A 338 13.68 3.96 -22.55
CA VAL A 338 12.95 3.50 -21.37
C VAL A 338 13.21 2.00 -21.26
N ARG A 339 13.98 1.60 -20.25
CA ARG A 339 14.47 0.22 -20.13
C ARG A 339 13.84 -0.54 -18.98
N TYR A 340 13.68 0.12 -17.84
CA TYR A 340 13.12 -0.52 -16.65
C TYR A 340 11.87 0.21 -16.17
N TYR A 341 10.98 -0.53 -15.54
CA TYR A 341 9.87 0.02 -14.79
C TYR A 341 9.79 -0.60 -13.39
N ALA A 342 9.17 0.12 -12.47
CA ALA A 342 8.84 -0.36 -11.15
C ALA A 342 7.46 0.14 -10.75
N LYS A 343 6.65 -0.73 -10.15
CA LYS A 343 5.41 -0.33 -9.50
C LYS A 343 5.75 0.02 -8.04
N VAL A 344 5.39 1.23 -7.63
CA VAL A 344 5.47 1.62 -6.21
C VAL A 344 4.06 1.61 -5.62
N LYS A 345 3.95 1.48 -4.29
CA LYS A 345 2.74 1.02 -3.59
C LYS A 345 1.44 1.66 -4.12
N PRO A 346 0.39 0.84 -4.38
CA PRO A 346 -0.94 1.35 -4.70
C PRO A 346 -1.55 2.07 -3.49
N SER A 347 -2.08 3.26 -3.73
CA SER A 347 -2.94 3.98 -2.78
C SER A 347 -4.30 4.17 -3.42
N VAL A 348 -5.34 4.35 -2.60
CA VAL A 348 -6.66 4.75 -3.11
C VAL A 348 -6.52 6.06 -3.89
N ILE A 349 -5.81 7.05 -3.34
CA ILE A 349 -5.50 8.29 -4.05
C ILE A 349 -4.09 8.73 -3.67
N SER A 350 -3.17 8.77 -4.64
CA SER A 350 -1.81 9.26 -4.45
C SER A 350 -1.35 10.34 -5.41
N LYS A 351 -0.51 11.25 -4.90
CA LYS A 351 0.28 12.21 -5.68
C LYS A 351 1.77 11.83 -5.55
N SER A 352 2.47 11.68 -6.68
CA SER A 352 3.91 11.45 -6.67
C SER A 352 4.69 12.75 -6.86
N ILE A 353 5.77 12.91 -6.08
CA ILE A 353 6.63 14.10 -6.09
C ILE A 353 8.09 13.65 -5.98
N PHE A 354 8.93 14.03 -6.94
CA PHE A 354 10.37 13.84 -6.81
C PHE A 354 10.95 14.81 -5.79
N ILE A 355 11.87 14.34 -4.96
CA ILE A 355 12.63 15.24 -4.09
C ILE A 355 13.68 15.95 -4.95
N PRO A 356 13.66 17.29 -5.06
CA PRO A 356 14.57 17.99 -5.96
C PRO A 356 16.03 17.65 -5.65
N GLY A 357 16.83 17.40 -6.68
CA GLY A 357 18.26 17.05 -6.56
C GLY A 357 18.56 15.72 -5.87
N LYS A 358 17.57 14.87 -5.58
CA LYS A 358 17.77 13.52 -5.00
C LYS A 358 17.10 12.46 -5.88
N ASN A 359 17.64 11.25 -5.87
CA ASN A 359 17.05 10.07 -6.53
C ASN A 359 15.97 9.41 -5.66
N ARG A 360 15.07 10.24 -5.12
CA ARG A 360 14.04 9.83 -4.17
C ARG A 360 12.69 10.32 -4.66
N LEU A 361 11.70 9.42 -4.55
CA LEU A 361 10.31 9.69 -4.91
C LEU A 361 9.45 9.64 -3.65
N LEU A 362 8.64 10.68 -3.43
CA LEU A 362 7.60 10.68 -2.42
C LEU A 362 6.27 10.33 -3.05
N VAL A 363 5.49 9.48 -2.38
CA VAL A 363 4.13 9.13 -2.77
C VAL A 363 3.22 9.45 -1.58
N HIS A 364 2.39 10.47 -1.72
CA HIS A 364 1.45 10.91 -0.68
C HIS A 364 0.11 10.20 -0.87
N ASP A 365 -0.21 9.28 0.03
CA ASP A 365 -1.55 8.69 0.16
C ASP A 365 -2.37 9.60 1.07
N TYR A 366 -3.35 10.28 0.50
CA TYR A 366 -4.03 11.37 1.18
C TYR A 366 -5.52 11.10 1.43
N TRP A 367 -6.00 9.91 1.09
CA TRP A 367 -7.41 9.54 1.24
C TRP A 367 -7.65 8.43 2.26
N ASP A 368 -6.82 7.38 2.26
CA ASP A 368 -7.02 6.22 3.15
C ASP A 368 -6.15 6.35 4.39
N LYS A 369 -4.82 6.40 4.20
CA LYS A 369 -3.87 6.32 5.33
C LYS A 369 -3.27 7.66 5.76
N HIS A 370 -3.47 8.72 4.96
CA HIS A 370 -2.87 10.05 5.16
C HIS A 370 -1.34 10.00 5.37
N CYS A 371 -0.66 9.14 4.61
CA CYS A 371 0.77 8.84 4.72
C CYS A 371 1.61 9.44 3.61
N LEU A 372 2.88 9.67 3.93
CA LEU A 372 3.91 9.94 2.93
C LEU A 372 4.89 8.77 2.87
N TYR A 373 4.96 8.10 1.71
CA TYR A 373 5.93 7.04 1.45
C TYR A 373 7.12 7.59 0.71
N GLU A 374 8.31 7.12 1.04
CA GLU A 374 9.54 7.49 0.35
C GLU A 374 10.19 6.28 -0.30
N TYR A 375 10.55 6.42 -1.57
CA TYR A 375 11.23 5.41 -2.36
C TYR A 375 12.61 5.91 -2.78
N ASN A 376 13.64 5.19 -2.37
CA ASN A 376 14.99 5.39 -2.89
C ASN A 376 15.12 4.65 -4.24
N LEU A 377 15.12 5.40 -5.35
CA LEU A 377 15.09 4.84 -6.71
C LEU A 377 16.37 4.13 -7.13
N GLN A 378 17.46 4.35 -6.38
CA GLN A 378 18.74 3.66 -6.56
C GLN A 378 18.99 2.59 -5.49
N GLY A 379 18.09 2.44 -4.53
CA GLY A 379 18.20 1.43 -3.48
C GLY A 379 17.74 0.05 -3.95
N HIS A 380 18.16 -0.99 -3.23
CA HIS A 380 17.78 -2.39 -3.49
C HIS A 380 16.30 -2.70 -3.21
N ASN A 381 15.58 -1.78 -2.55
CA ASN A 381 14.20 -1.96 -2.12
C ASN A 381 13.18 -1.73 -3.26
N ILE A 382 13.63 -1.33 -4.45
CA ILE A 382 12.76 -1.21 -5.62
C ILE A 382 13.00 -2.38 -6.55
N HIS A 383 11.93 -3.11 -6.81
CA HIS A 383 11.94 -4.21 -7.75
C HIS A 383 11.77 -3.68 -9.19
N TRP A 384 12.90 -3.43 -9.85
CA TRP A 384 12.94 -3.04 -11.25
C TRP A 384 12.70 -4.25 -12.17
N GLN A 385 11.84 -4.06 -13.17
CA GLN A 385 11.53 -5.06 -14.20
C GLN A 385 11.99 -4.52 -15.56
N ASP A 386 12.64 -5.36 -16.37
CA ASP A 386 13.04 -5.00 -17.73
C ASP A 386 11.81 -4.99 -18.63
N ILE A 387 11.67 -3.93 -19.43
CA ILE A 387 10.57 -3.77 -20.39
C ILE A 387 10.69 -4.81 -21.52
N GLN A 388 11.89 -5.28 -21.86
CA GLN A 388 12.11 -6.23 -22.94
C GLN A 388 11.85 -7.70 -22.53
N ASP A 389 12.07 -8.06 -21.26
CA ASP A 389 11.84 -9.43 -20.77
C ASP A 389 10.35 -9.74 -20.55
N SER A 390 9.49 -8.72 -20.50
CA SER A 390 8.05 -8.94 -20.52
C SER A 390 7.64 -9.44 -21.92
N ASN A 391 7.33 -10.74 -22.03
CA ASN A 391 6.92 -11.44 -23.26
C ASN A 391 5.60 -10.94 -23.91
N SER A 392 5.15 -9.75 -23.53
CA SER A 392 4.12 -8.97 -24.17
C SER A 392 4.72 -7.60 -24.40
N ASN A 393 4.57 -7.04 -25.60
CA ASN A 393 4.45 -5.59 -25.72
C ASN A 393 3.69 -5.06 -24.49
N LEU A 394 3.99 -3.87 -23.98
CA LEU A 394 3.20 -3.15 -22.96
C LEU A 394 1.73 -2.87 -23.43
N LYS A 395 1.21 -3.65 -24.40
CA LYS A 395 -0.14 -3.87 -24.93
C LYS A 395 -1.14 -4.28 -23.87
N TYR A 396 -0.69 -4.96 -22.83
CA TYR A 396 -1.49 -5.31 -21.66
C TYR A 396 -0.54 -5.28 -20.47
N ILE A 397 -0.36 -4.14 -19.79
CA ILE A 397 -0.29 -4.26 -18.34
C ILE A 397 -1.71 -4.70 -17.98
N ALA A 398 -1.95 -6.01 -18.04
CA ALA A 398 -2.98 -6.59 -17.21
C ALA A 398 -2.63 -6.11 -15.80
N LEU A 399 -3.33 -5.09 -15.35
CA LEU A 399 -3.43 -4.70 -13.95
C LEU A 399 -4.25 -5.76 -13.19
N LYS A 400 -4.70 -6.83 -13.85
CA LYS A 400 -4.98 -8.11 -13.21
C LYS A 400 -3.66 -8.71 -12.72
N ASP A 401 -3.60 -9.07 -11.45
CA ASP A 401 -2.66 -10.08 -10.99
C ASP A 401 -2.57 -11.22 -12.02
N GLY A 402 -1.37 -11.50 -12.50
CA GLY A 402 -1.10 -12.67 -13.32
C GLY A 402 -0.61 -12.37 -14.74
N THR A 403 0.71 -12.29 -14.88
CA THR A 403 1.36 -13.01 -15.98
C THR A 403 1.52 -14.47 -15.55
N LYS A 404 1.16 -15.39 -16.46
CA LYS A 404 1.15 -16.86 -16.35
C LYS A 404 2.53 -17.53 -16.13
N THR A 405 3.43 -16.86 -15.41
CA THR A 405 4.73 -17.40 -14.97
C THR A 405 4.96 -17.19 -13.48
N THR A 406 4.00 -16.64 -12.74
CA THR A 406 4.20 -16.26 -11.35
C THR A 406 3.47 -17.22 -10.41
N VAL A 407 4.27 -17.89 -9.60
CA VAL A 407 3.83 -18.56 -8.37
C VAL A 407 3.01 -17.56 -7.55
N LYS A 408 1.75 -17.87 -7.24
CA LYS A 408 0.91 -17.04 -6.37
C LYS A 408 1.09 -17.50 -4.92
N VAL A 409 1.66 -16.67 -4.07
CA VAL A 409 1.70 -16.93 -2.63
C VAL A 409 0.28 -16.87 -2.08
N LEU A 410 -0.14 -17.93 -1.40
CA LEU A 410 -1.49 -18.10 -0.85
C LEU A 410 -1.50 -17.86 0.65
N ASP A 411 -0.50 -18.40 1.34
CA ASP A 411 -0.29 -18.13 2.76
C ASP A 411 1.17 -18.36 3.12
N VAL A 412 1.60 -17.75 4.22
CA VAL A 412 2.93 -17.88 4.77
C VAL A 412 2.84 -18.16 6.25
N CYS A 413 3.69 -19.07 6.72
CA CYS A 413 3.92 -19.26 8.13
C CYS A 413 5.41 -19.07 8.46
N MET A 414 5.67 -18.80 9.72
CA MET A 414 6.99 -18.43 10.22
C MET A 414 7.33 -19.31 11.42
N ALA A 415 8.59 -19.72 11.56
CA ALA A 415 9.09 -20.43 12.74
C ALA A 415 10.51 -19.98 13.07
N TYR A 416 10.93 -20.13 14.33
CA TYR A 416 12.32 -19.89 14.73
C TYR A 416 13.05 -21.19 15.00
N VAL A 417 14.10 -21.50 14.23
CA VAL A 417 15.01 -22.62 14.45
C VAL A 417 16.31 -22.08 15.01
N ASN A 418 16.66 -22.42 16.25
CA ASN A 418 17.87 -21.89 16.91
C ASN A 418 18.00 -20.36 16.80
N SER A 419 16.88 -19.64 16.89
CA SER A 419 16.78 -18.19 16.71
C SER A 419 17.11 -17.65 15.31
N ILE A 420 17.07 -18.50 14.29
CA ILE A 420 17.08 -18.16 12.87
C ILE A 420 15.63 -18.27 12.37
N PRO A 421 15.10 -17.25 11.69
CA PRO A 421 13.77 -17.32 11.11
C PRO A 421 13.75 -18.32 9.94
N VAL A 422 12.71 -19.14 9.92
CA VAL A 422 12.37 -20.07 8.85
C VAL A 422 11.00 -19.66 8.34
N VAL A 423 10.88 -19.52 7.03
CA VAL A 423 9.64 -19.14 6.37
C VAL A 423 9.20 -20.32 5.52
N ALA A 424 7.92 -20.68 5.64
CA ALA A 424 7.30 -21.57 4.68
C ALA A 424 6.18 -20.86 3.95
N VAL A 425 6.19 -21.03 2.63
CA VAL A 425 5.35 -20.32 1.69
C VAL A 425 4.51 -21.38 0.98
N LEU A 426 3.20 -21.22 1.02
CA LEU A 426 2.29 -21.99 0.20
C LEU A 426 2.00 -21.22 -1.07
N ASN A 427 2.26 -21.87 -2.19
CA ASN A 427 2.36 -21.31 -3.51
C ASN A 427 1.38 -22.02 -4.44
N LEU A 428 0.63 -21.29 -5.26
CA LEU A 428 -0.08 -21.87 -6.41
C LEU A 428 0.86 -21.82 -7.61
N ASP A 429 1.29 -22.99 -8.09
CA ASP A 429 2.15 -23.09 -9.27
C ASP A 429 1.37 -22.95 -10.59
N ILE A 430 2.09 -22.99 -11.71
CA ILE A 430 1.54 -22.79 -13.07
C ILE A 430 0.54 -23.91 -13.48
N ASN A 431 0.55 -25.04 -12.78
CA ASN A 431 -0.32 -26.19 -13.05
C ASN A 431 -1.55 -26.21 -12.11
N ASP A 432 -1.86 -25.08 -11.46
CA ASP A 432 -2.87 -24.97 -10.41
C ASP A 432 -2.62 -25.98 -9.27
N SER A 433 -1.34 -26.28 -8.99
CA SER A 433 -0.93 -27.17 -7.91
C SER A 433 -0.39 -26.35 -6.73
N TYR A 434 -0.95 -26.63 -5.57
CA TYR A 434 -0.59 -26.00 -4.30
C TYR A 434 0.73 -26.60 -3.80
N GLN A 435 1.84 -25.86 -3.84
CA GLN A 435 3.16 -26.29 -3.39
C GLN A 435 3.55 -25.60 -2.08
N LEU A 436 3.89 -26.39 -1.05
CA LEU A 436 4.51 -25.86 0.17
C LEU A 436 6.03 -25.86 0.03
N GLU A 437 6.63 -24.67 0.02
CA GLU A 437 8.08 -24.44 0.01
C GLU A 437 8.55 -23.99 1.38
N VAL A 438 9.71 -24.47 1.85
CA VAL A 438 10.27 -24.11 3.17
C VAL A 438 11.73 -23.71 3.01
N ALA A 439 12.08 -22.50 3.47
CA ALA A 439 13.43 -21.92 3.37
C ALA A 439 13.88 -21.24 4.68
N TYR A 440 15.21 -21.19 4.88
CA TYR A 440 15.83 -20.38 5.93
C TYR A 440 15.98 -18.93 5.47
N PHE A 441 15.75 -17.99 6.39
CA PHE A 441 16.07 -16.58 6.17
C PHE A 441 17.28 -16.20 7.02
N LEU A 442 18.41 -15.93 6.38
CA LEU A 442 19.68 -15.55 7.02
C LEU A 442 20.00 -14.09 6.67
N ASP A 443 19.27 -13.14 7.28
CA ASP A 443 19.45 -11.69 7.09
C ASP A 443 19.22 -11.13 5.67
N ALA A 444 18.84 -9.85 5.60
CA ALA A 444 18.62 -9.13 4.34
C ALA A 444 19.93 -8.88 3.55
N ASP A 445 21.08 -9.04 4.20
CA ASP A 445 22.39 -8.69 3.65
C ASP A 445 23.23 -9.91 3.25
N HIS A 446 22.80 -11.14 3.54
CA HIS A 446 23.55 -12.39 3.25
C HIS A 446 22.60 -13.46 2.69
N VAL A 447 22.34 -13.41 1.39
CA VAL A 447 21.64 -14.50 0.70
C VAL A 447 22.62 -15.66 0.51
N GLU A 448 22.77 -16.53 1.50
CA GLU A 448 23.09 -17.93 1.20
C GLU A 448 21.91 -18.51 0.39
N GLU A 449 22.20 -19.36 -0.60
CA GLU A 449 21.14 -20.01 -1.38
C GLU A 449 20.14 -20.70 -0.43
N PRO A 450 18.83 -20.42 -0.57
CA PRO A 450 17.82 -21.02 0.28
C PRO A 450 17.89 -22.54 0.16
N ARG A 451 18.24 -23.21 1.26
CA ARG A 451 18.22 -24.67 1.30
C ARG A 451 16.77 -25.15 1.28
N GLU A 452 16.32 -25.67 0.15
CA GLU A 452 14.99 -26.27 -0.01
C GLU A 452 14.81 -27.44 0.97
N LEU A 453 13.96 -27.27 1.98
CA LEU A 453 13.69 -28.30 2.99
C LEU A 453 12.50 -29.19 2.63
N LEU A 454 11.51 -28.65 1.93
CA LEU A 454 10.31 -29.33 1.48
C LEU A 454 9.79 -28.64 0.24
N ASN A 455 9.45 -29.47 -0.75
CA ASN A 455 8.47 -29.19 -1.77
C ASN A 455 7.45 -30.33 -1.72
N TYR A 456 6.19 -29.98 -1.49
CA TYR A 456 5.09 -30.93 -1.39
C TYR A 456 3.84 -30.35 -2.03
N SER A 457 3.27 -31.09 -2.96
CA SER A 457 2.00 -30.76 -3.61
C SER A 457 0.83 -31.19 -2.72
N ILE A 458 0.01 -30.24 -2.29
CA ILE A 458 -1.23 -30.51 -1.55
C ILE A 458 -2.23 -31.21 -2.48
N PRO A 459 -3.02 -32.18 -1.99
CA PRO A 459 -4.02 -32.88 -2.78
C PRO A 459 -5.00 -31.93 -3.49
N LYS A 460 -5.30 -32.18 -4.77
CA LYS A 460 -6.18 -31.35 -5.60
C LYS A 460 -7.61 -31.20 -5.08
N GLU A 461 -8.04 -32.10 -4.20
CA GLU A 461 -9.36 -32.06 -3.56
C GLU A 461 -9.47 -30.93 -2.52
N CYS A 462 -8.33 -30.39 -2.09
CA CYS A 462 -8.24 -29.20 -1.26
C CYS A 462 -8.22 -27.97 -2.18
N VAL A 463 -9.36 -27.33 -2.46
CA VAL A 463 -9.40 -26.11 -3.29
C VAL A 463 -10.06 -24.97 -2.51
N GLY A 464 -9.26 -24.00 -2.06
CA GLY A 464 -9.79 -22.73 -1.53
C GLY A 464 -8.79 -21.96 -0.64
N SER A 465 -9.29 -21.28 0.38
CA SER A 465 -8.45 -20.45 1.26
C SER A 465 -7.63 -21.33 2.21
N TYR A 466 -6.35 -21.01 2.38
CA TYR A 466 -5.46 -21.77 3.25
C TYR A 466 -4.98 -20.91 4.40
N LYS A 467 -4.99 -21.50 5.60
CA LYS A 467 -4.30 -20.95 6.77
C LYS A 467 -3.21 -21.90 7.24
N ILE A 468 -1.98 -21.43 7.36
CA ILE A 468 -0.84 -22.21 7.81
C ILE A 468 -0.34 -21.66 9.14
N THR A 469 -0.10 -22.56 10.08
CA THR A 469 0.66 -22.26 11.29
C THR A 469 1.88 -23.17 11.36
N SER A 470 2.96 -22.69 11.95
CA SER A 470 4.18 -23.49 12.10
C SER A 470 4.86 -23.30 13.43
N ARG A 471 5.70 -24.29 13.79
CA ARG A 471 6.52 -24.29 14.99
C ARG A 471 7.77 -25.13 14.84
N HIS A 472 8.76 -24.88 15.69
CA HIS A 472 9.97 -25.67 15.82
C HIS A 472 10.02 -26.39 17.17
N ARG A 473 9.95 -27.72 17.16
CA ARG A 473 10.18 -28.53 18.36
C ARG A 473 11.68 -28.75 18.56
N LYS A 474 12.19 -28.18 19.65
CA LYS A 474 13.64 -28.16 19.95
C LYS A 474 14.21 -29.51 20.36
N THR A 475 13.41 -30.33 21.06
CA THR A 475 13.87 -31.59 21.68
C THR A 475 14.44 -32.59 20.67
N ASP A 476 13.86 -32.65 19.47
CA ASP A 476 14.26 -33.56 18.39
C ASP A 476 14.56 -32.84 17.06
N ASN A 477 14.52 -31.51 17.06
CA ASN A 477 14.82 -30.65 15.91
C ASN A 477 13.85 -30.85 14.74
N VAL A 478 12.55 -30.84 15.03
CA VAL A 478 11.47 -31.07 14.05
C VAL A 478 10.72 -29.75 13.77
N LEU A 479 10.56 -29.40 12.49
CA LEU A 479 9.60 -28.38 12.06
C LEU A 479 8.22 -29.01 11.91
N ILE A 480 7.18 -28.30 12.34
CA ILE A 480 5.80 -28.75 12.28
C ILE A 480 5.00 -27.65 11.57
N PHE A 481 4.21 -28.05 10.57
CA PHE A 481 3.29 -27.21 9.81
C PHE A 481 1.89 -27.78 9.95
N ILE A 482 0.91 -26.91 10.21
CA ILE A 482 -0.50 -27.24 10.33
C ILE A 482 -1.23 -26.38 9.30
N ILE A 483 -1.80 -27.02 8.29
CA ILE A 483 -2.48 -26.38 7.18
C ILE A 483 -3.97 -26.63 7.35
N HIS A 484 -4.74 -25.55 7.39
CA HIS A 484 -6.19 -25.56 7.33
C HIS A 484 -6.59 -25.22 5.90
N SER A 485 -7.37 -26.10 5.26
CA SER A 485 -7.98 -25.82 3.96
C SER A 485 -9.45 -25.48 4.16
N GLU A 486 -9.90 -24.39 3.55
CA GLU A 486 -11.32 -24.13 3.30
C GLU A 486 -11.62 -24.58 1.87
N ILE A 487 -12.48 -25.59 1.67
CA ILE A 487 -12.83 -26.06 0.33
C ILE A 487 -14.09 -25.31 -0.13
N CYS A 488 -13.98 -24.61 -1.27
CA CYS A 488 -15.09 -23.92 -1.94
C CYS A 488 -15.51 -24.68 -3.20
N LEU A 489 -16.08 -25.87 -3.04
CA LEU A 489 -16.86 -26.53 -4.10
C LEU A 489 -18.20 -27.01 -3.49
N GLU A 490 -19.10 -27.52 -4.32
CA GLU A 490 -20.55 -27.73 -4.05
C GLU A 490 -20.91 -28.45 -2.72
N GLU A 491 -19.93 -29.07 -2.05
CA GLU A 491 -19.99 -29.53 -0.66
C GLU A 491 -19.01 -28.73 0.21
N TYR A 492 -19.50 -27.80 1.05
CA TYR A 492 -18.67 -27.00 1.96
C TYR A 492 -17.97 -27.89 2.99
N GLY A 493 -16.63 -28.00 2.90
CA GLY A 493 -15.83 -28.81 3.81
C GLY A 493 -14.46 -28.19 4.12
N MET A 494 -13.99 -28.40 5.33
CA MET A 494 -12.66 -28.05 5.82
C MET A 494 -11.92 -29.32 6.23
N LEU A 495 -10.60 -29.31 6.07
CA LEU A 495 -9.71 -30.38 6.53
C LEU A 495 -8.42 -29.81 7.12
N ILE A 496 -7.68 -30.67 7.82
CA ILE A 496 -6.34 -30.36 8.35
C ILE A 496 -5.33 -31.29 7.72
N ILE A 497 -4.20 -30.71 7.29
CA ILE A 497 -2.98 -31.42 6.93
C ILE A 497 -1.88 -31.04 7.93
N ILE A 498 -1.20 -32.04 8.48
CA ILE A 498 -0.08 -31.86 9.41
C ILE A 498 1.19 -32.39 8.77
N ILE A 499 2.17 -31.53 8.58
CA ILE A 499 3.46 -31.89 8.00
C ILE A 499 4.54 -31.70 9.06
N THR A 500 5.37 -32.72 9.26
CA THR A 500 6.54 -32.65 10.15
C THR A 500 7.82 -32.96 9.38
N ILE A 501 8.87 -32.18 9.61
CA ILE A 501 10.18 -32.31 8.95
C ILE A 501 11.25 -32.42 10.02
N ASN A 502 11.93 -33.56 10.12
CA ASN A 502 13.10 -33.69 10.98
C ASN A 502 14.29 -33.00 10.31
N LEU A 503 14.76 -31.89 10.88
CA LEU A 503 15.84 -31.09 10.30
C LEU A 503 17.22 -31.76 10.37
N LYS A 504 17.40 -32.76 11.23
CA LYS A 504 18.65 -33.54 11.29
C LYS A 504 18.71 -34.59 10.17
N THR A 505 17.60 -35.25 9.87
CA THR A 505 17.57 -36.37 8.93
C THR A 505 16.95 -36.03 7.57
N GLY A 506 16.30 -34.86 7.45
CA GLY A 506 15.51 -34.47 6.27
C GLY A 506 14.22 -35.27 6.08
N LYS A 507 13.86 -36.16 7.02
CA LYS A 507 12.70 -37.04 6.87
C LYS A 507 11.41 -36.27 7.11
N LYS A 508 10.48 -36.43 6.16
CA LYS A 508 9.17 -35.78 6.14
C LYS A 508 8.08 -36.79 6.51
N ILE A 509 7.12 -36.37 7.31
CA ILE A 509 5.93 -37.12 7.67
C ILE A 509 4.73 -36.21 7.42
N ILE A 510 3.76 -36.71 6.67
CA ILE A 510 2.53 -36.00 6.31
C ILE A 510 1.37 -36.81 6.86
N TYR A 511 0.49 -36.14 7.61
CA TYR A 511 -0.77 -36.68 8.07
C TYR A 511 -1.89 -35.86 7.44
N GLU A 512 -2.73 -36.55 6.69
CA GLU A 512 -3.95 -36.00 6.08
C GLU A 512 -5.13 -36.56 6.86
N GLN A 513 -6.07 -35.69 7.21
CA GLN A 513 -7.30 -36.13 7.87
C GLN A 513 -8.26 -36.73 6.85
N ASP A 514 -8.77 -37.93 7.14
CA ASP A 514 -9.66 -38.66 6.23
C ASP A 514 -11.05 -38.02 6.04
N ASP A 515 -11.56 -37.34 7.06
CA ASP A 515 -12.91 -36.76 7.09
C ASP A 515 -12.93 -35.26 6.77
N MET A 516 -13.91 -34.80 5.99
CA MET A 516 -14.25 -33.38 5.86
C MET A 516 -15.21 -32.91 6.97
N TYR A 517 -15.05 -31.67 7.40
CA TYR A 517 -15.89 -31.04 8.43
C TYR A 517 -16.35 -29.67 7.95
N ARG A 518 -17.60 -29.29 8.23
CA ARG A 518 -18.11 -27.96 7.91
C ARG A 518 -17.26 -26.83 8.51
N HIS A 519 -16.75 -27.05 9.72
CA HIS A 519 -15.90 -26.08 10.39
C HIS A 519 -14.81 -26.78 11.21
N ILE A 520 -13.58 -26.24 11.12
CA ILE A 520 -12.46 -26.68 11.93
C ILE A 520 -11.72 -25.46 12.50
N SER A 521 -11.49 -25.47 13.81
CA SER A 521 -10.70 -24.45 14.50
C SER A 521 -9.56 -25.07 15.31
N GLN A 522 -8.37 -24.48 15.21
CA GLN A 522 -7.25 -24.82 16.09
C GLN A 522 -7.45 -24.15 17.45
N ILE A 523 -7.62 -24.96 18.50
CA ILE A 523 -7.82 -24.47 19.87
C ILE A 523 -6.47 -24.31 20.59
N TYR A 524 -5.59 -25.29 20.43
CA TYR A 524 -4.29 -25.28 21.08
C TYR A 524 -3.30 -26.18 20.35
N ALA A 525 -2.04 -25.77 20.31
CA ALA A 525 -0.94 -26.52 19.74
C ALA A 525 0.34 -26.22 20.54
N ASP A 526 1.00 -27.27 21.03
CA ASP A 526 2.33 -27.25 21.65
C ASP A 526 3.32 -28.06 20.81
N ASP A 527 4.50 -28.36 21.35
CA ASP A 527 5.54 -29.13 20.66
C ASP A 527 5.09 -30.56 20.32
N CYS A 528 4.17 -31.14 21.08
CA CYS A 528 3.80 -32.54 21.03
C CYS A 528 2.39 -32.78 20.49
N TYR A 529 1.44 -31.87 20.75
CA TYR A 529 0.03 -32.07 20.54
C TYR A 529 -0.67 -30.91 19.84
N LEU A 530 -1.71 -31.24 19.07
CA LEU A 530 -2.68 -30.32 18.48
C LEU A 530 -4.08 -30.68 18.97
N TYR A 531 -4.83 -29.67 19.41
CA TYR A 531 -6.23 -29.74 19.81
C TYR A 531 -7.09 -28.93 18.85
N THR A 532 -8.13 -29.55 18.32
CA THR A 532 -9.04 -28.93 17.35
C THR A 532 -10.47 -29.07 17.80
N TYR A 533 -11.29 -28.07 17.46
CA TYR A 533 -12.74 -28.16 17.44
C TYR A 533 -13.17 -28.44 15.99
N GLN A 534 -14.05 -29.43 15.80
CA GLN A 534 -14.52 -29.86 14.48
C GLN A 534 -16.03 -30.09 14.47
N GLU A 535 -16.73 -29.60 13.46
CA GLU A 535 -18.18 -29.67 13.32
C GLU A 535 -18.54 -30.30 11.97
N LYS A 536 -19.29 -31.42 11.97
CA LYS A 536 -19.78 -32.05 10.73
C LYS A 536 -21.13 -31.46 10.32
N ASP A 537 -21.36 -31.34 9.02
CA ASP A 537 -22.70 -31.09 8.48
C ASP A 537 -23.42 -32.44 8.39
N THR A 538 -24.51 -32.61 9.12
CA THR A 538 -25.40 -33.75 8.93
C THR A 538 -26.80 -33.20 8.63
N LEU A 539 -27.37 -33.64 7.51
CA LEU A 539 -28.81 -33.45 7.20
C LEU A 539 -29.69 -34.13 8.28
N ASP A 540 -29.13 -35.05 9.05
CA ASP A 540 -29.72 -35.63 10.25
C ASP A 540 -29.48 -34.72 11.47
N LYS A 541 -30.54 -34.54 12.28
CA LYS A 541 -30.69 -33.58 13.40
C LYS A 541 -29.69 -33.72 14.58
N GLU A 542 -28.61 -34.46 14.43
CA GLU A 542 -27.56 -34.62 15.44
C GLU A 542 -26.34 -33.78 15.04
N ASN A 543 -26.23 -32.54 15.54
CA ASN A 543 -25.05 -31.70 15.38
C ASN A 543 -23.82 -32.38 16.02
N LEU A 544 -23.11 -33.21 15.26
CA LEU A 544 -21.93 -33.94 15.71
C LEU A 544 -20.71 -33.01 15.73
N CYS A 545 -20.46 -32.43 16.90
CA CYS A 545 -19.25 -31.67 17.18
C CYS A 545 -18.23 -32.54 17.91
N ASN A 546 -16.95 -32.39 17.58
CA ASN A 546 -15.87 -33.15 18.18
C ASN A 546 -14.73 -32.23 18.60
N VAL A 547 -14.16 -32.51 19.76
CA VAL A 547 -12.82 -32.02 20.11
C VAL A 547 -11.83 -33.14 19.86
N LYS A 548 -10.82 -32.92 19.03
CA LYS A 548 -9.82 -33.94 18.69
C LYS A 548 -8.43 -33.56 19.18
N CYS A 549 -7.66 -34.58 19.53
CA CYS A 549 -6.27 -34.45 19.99
C CYS A 549 -5.35 -35.28 19.10
N TYR A 550 -4.42 -34.63 18.43
CA TYR A 550 -3.41 -35.24 17.59
C TYR A 550 -2.06 -35.16 18.29
N LYS A 551 -1.23 -36.20 18.13
CA LYS A 551 0.17 -36.19 18.57
C LYS A 551 1.06 -36.09 17.34
N PHE A 552 1.94 -35.10 17.32
CA PHE A 552 2.91 -34.88 16.24
C PHE A 552 3.97 -35.98 16.19
N GLY A 553 4.28 -36.45 14.98
CA GLY A 553 5.41 -37.34 14.73
C GLY A 553 6.76 -36.69 14.99
N ASP A 554 7.81 -37.51 15.16
CA ASP A 554 9.20 -37.11 15.46
C ASP A 554 10.18 -37.44 14.32
N GLY A 555 9.64 -37.79 13.15
CA GLY A 555 10.39 -38.35 12.03
C GLY A 555 10.60 -39.87 12.12
N LYS A 556 10.40 -40.50 13.29
CA LYS A 556 10.39 -41.96 13.45
C LYS A 556 8.97 -42.49 13.57
N GLN A 557 8.17 -41.89 14.44
CA GLN A 557 6.75 -42.17 14.65
C GLN A 557 5.90 -41.26 13.78
N GLN A 558 4.81 -41.81 13.23
CA GLN A 558 3.82 -41.05 12.45
C GLN A 558 3.05 -40.10 13.36
N THR A 559 2.57 -38.99 12.78
CA THR A 559 1.53 -38.17 13.42
C THR A 559 0.24 -39.00 13.49
N GLN A 560 -0.45 -38.96 14.63
CA GLN A 560 -1.64 -39.78 14.85
C GLN A 560 -2.71 -39.06 15.67
N LEU A 561 -3.98 -39.33 15.35
CA LEU A 561 -5.12 -38.96 16.18
C LEU A 561 -5.15 -39.84 17.43
N ILE A 562 -4.97 -39.24 18.60
CA ILE A 562 -4.92 -39.95 19.89
C ILE A 562 -6.32 -40.12 20.46
N LYS A 563 -7.16 -39.09 20.38
CA LYS A 563 -8.46 -39.08 21.04
C LYS A 563 -9.46 -38.15 20.37
N THR A 564 -10.72 -38.60 20.36
CA THR A 564 -11.89 -37.83 19.92
C THR A 564 -12.87 -37.73 21.09
N TYR A 565 -13.33 -36.51 21.36
CA TYR A 565 -14.30 -36.20 22.40
C TYR A 565 -15.58 -35.66 21.73
N PRO A 566 -16.63 -36.49 21.61
CA PRO A 566 -17.90 -36.05 21.03
C PRO A 566 -18.59 -35.06 21.97
N TYR A 567 -19.27 -34.08 21.38
CA TYR A 567 -19.92 -32.97 22.08
C TYR A 567 -21.31 -32.70 21.49
N ASP A 568 -22.29 -32.52 22.37
CA ASP A 568 -23.65 -32.10 22.04
C ASP A 568 -23.83 -30.59 22.26
N VAL A 569 -24.01 -29.86 21.14
CA VAL A 569 -24.16 -28.40 21.09
C VAL A 569 -25.32 -27.88 21.94
N GLN A 570 -26.41 -28.64 22.05
CA GLN A 570 -27.61 -28.19 22.78
C GLN A 570 -27.34 -28.01 24.27
N ASN A 571 -26.42 -28.82 24.79
CA ASN A 571 -26.18 -28.97 26.22
C ASN A 571 -25.02 -28.15 26.75
N GLY A 572 -24.29 -27.36 25.93
CA GLY A 572 -23.19 -26.48 26.35
C GLY A 572 -22.01 -27.18 27.05
N SER A 573 -20.75 -26.85 26.73
CA SER A 573 -19.60 -27.49 27.40
C SER A 573 -18.44 -26.55 27.68
N VAL A 574 -17.81 -26.77 28.83
CA VAL A 574 -16.48 -26.23 29.13
C VAL A 574 -15.48 -27.37 28.95
N PHE A 575 -14.44 -27.15 28.15
CA PHE A 575 -13.35 -28.09 27.93
C PHE A 575 -12.10 -27.57 28.64
N LYS A 576 -11.70 -28.23 29.72
CA LYS A 576 -10.44 -27.92 30.41
C LYS A 576 -9.28 -28.67 29.75
N ILE A 577 -8.23 -27.95 29.36
CA ILE A 577 -6.98 -28.49 28.84
C ILE A 577 -5.85 -28.03 29.76
N SER A 578 -5.27 -28.98 30.50
CA SER A 578 -4.13 -28.72 31.39
C SER A 578 -2.83 -29.06 30.65
N VAL A 579 -1.98 -28.05 30.48
CA VAL A 579 -0.67 -28.10 29.86
C VAL A 579 0.35 -28.24 30.98
N ASP A 580 0.92 -29.44 31.17
CA ASP A 580 2.06 -29.61 32.07
C ASP A 580 3.35 -29.56 31.24
N SER A 581 4.09 -28.46 31.37
CA SER A 581 5.36 -28.25 30.67
C SER A 581 6.50 -29.15 31.20
N ASN A 582 6.30 -29.87 32.30
CA ASN A 582 7.32 -30.69 32.96
C ASN A 582 7.14 -32.21 32.84
N GLN A 583 6.02 -32.72 32.30
CA GLN A 583 5.80 -34.18 32.24
C GLN A 583 5.58 -34.74 30.82
N LEU A 584 6.31 -35.82 30.53
CA LEU A 584 6.21 -36.68 29.34
C LEU A 584 4.88 -37.47 29.25
N VAL A 585 3.99 -37.33 30.24
CA VAL A 585 2.70 -38.02 30.31
C VAL A 585 1.58 -37.00 30.23
N TYR A 586 1.23 -36.62 29.01
CA TYR A 586 0.14 -35.70 28.73
C TYR A 586 -1.17 -36.48 28.71
N SER A 587 -2.01 -36.31 29.72
CA SER A 587 -3.40 -36.78 29.71
C SER A 587 -4.30 -35.57 30.00
N PRO A 588 -4.85 -34.91 28.96
CA PRO A 588 -5.76 -33.80 29.18
C PRO A 588 -7.00 -34.35 29.91
N VAL A 589 -7.19 -33.93 31.16
CA VAL A 589 -8.42 -34.20 31.89
C VAL A 589 -9.46 -33.21 31.38
N ILE A 590 -10.19 -33.63 30.34
CA ILE A 590 -11.36 -32.90 29.87
C ILE A 590 -12.50 -33.18 30.84
N THR A 591 -12.72 -32.27 31.78
CA THR A 591 -13.98 -32.20 32.53
C THR A 591 -14.97 -31.38 31.73
N TYR A 592 -16.13 -31.95 31.39
CA TYR A 592 -17.23 -31.23 30.76
C TYR A 592 -18.45 -31.21 31.68
N SER A 593 -19.26 -30.16 31.58
CA SER A 593 -20.43 -29.94 32.43
C SER A 593 -21.59 -29.43 31.60
N ARG A 594 -22.76 -30.09 31.70
CA ARG A 594 -24.00 -29.63 31.02
C ARG A 594 -24.40 -28.22 31.49
N LYS A 595 -24.92 -27.42 30.55
CA LYS A 595 -25.36 -26.00 30.56
C LYS A 595 -26.31 -25.57 31.67
N TYR A 596 -26.79 -26.46 32.52
CA TYR A 596 -27.73 -26.14 33.61
C TYR A 596 -27.13 -26.40 34.99
N LYS A 597 -25.97 -25.79 35.27
CA LYS A 597 -25.37 -25.80 36.61
C LYS A 597 -25.33 -24.37 37.16
N LYS A 598 -25.79 -24.19 38.40
CA LYS A 598 -25.72 -22.91 39.12
C LYS A 598 -24.25 -22.46 39.19
N LYS A 599 -24.02 -21.14 39.16
CA LYS A 599 -22.69 -20.51 39.30
C LYS A 599 -21.86 -21.15 40.42
N ASP A 600 -22.49 -21.44 41.56
CA ASP A 600 -21.88 -22.10 42.73
C ASP A 600 -21.15 -23.42 42.39
N LEU A 601 -21.68 -24.20 41.44
CA LEU A 601 -21.05 -25.45 41.04
C LEU A 601 -19.84 -25.23 40.13
N PHE A 602 -19.81 -24.15 39.36
CA PHE A 602 -18.60 -23.74 38.63
C PHE A 602 -17.53 -23.22 39.60
N ILE A 603 -17.94 -22.50 40.64
CA ILE A 603 -17.04 -22.05 41.71
C ILE A 603 -16.41 -23.26 42.42
N GLU A 604 -17.20 -24.29 42.72
CA GLU A 604 -16.71 -25.54 43.32
C GLU A 604 -15.70 -26.27 42.42
N ILE A 605 -15.96 -26.33 41.12
CA ILE A 605 -15.12 -27.10 40.17
C ILE A 605 -13.87 -26.33 39.73
N TYR A 606 -13.97 -25.02 39.51
CA TYR A 606 -12.93 -24.22 38.86
C TYR A 606 -12.40 -23.07 39.73
N GLY A 607 -13.00 -22.81 40.89
CA GLY A 607 -12.70 -21.65 41.72
C GLY A 607 -13.42 -20.38 41.26
N GLU A 608 -13.61 -19.44 42.20
CA GLU A 608 -14.46 -18.25 42.05
C GLU A 608 -14.08 -17.39 40.84
N THR A 609 -12.80 -17.02 40.72
CA THR A 609 -12.29 -16.16 39.64
C THR A 609 -12.55 -16.73 38.24
N LYS A 610 -12.34 -18.05 38.07
CA LYS A 610 -12.49 -18.72 36.76
C LYS A 610 -13.97 -18.97 36.45
N ALA A 611 -14.75 -19.34 37.46
CA ALA A 611 -16.20 -19.49 37.33
C ALA A 611 -16.86 -18.17 36.89
N ASP A 612 -16.48 -17.04 37.49
CA ASP A 612 -16.96 -15.72 37.10
C ASP A 612 -16.64 -15.41 35.63
N ALA A 613 -15.42 -15.69 35.20
CA ALA A 613 -15.00 -15.42 33.83
C ALA A 613 -15.76 -16.27 32.81
N ILE A 614 -15.96 -17.56 33.12
CA ILE A 614 -16.73 -18.51 32.30
C ILE A 614 -18.19 -18.09 32.21
N VAL A 615 -18.83 -17.74 33.34
CA VAL A 615 -20.24 -17.34 33.40
C VAL A 615 -20.50 -16.01 32.69
N ASN A 616 -19.56 -15.05 32.73
CA ASN A 616 -19.75 -13.77 32.05
C ASN A 616 -19.66 -13.85 30.52
N HIS A 617 -19.02 -14.88 29.97
CA HIS A 617 -18.89 -15.09 28.51
C HIS A 617 -19.76 -16.25 28.00
N TRP A 618 -20.65 -16.72 28.88
CA TRP A 618 -21.56 -17.84 28.71
C TRP A 618 -22.66 -17.59 27.66
N TYR A 619 -23.00 -16.33 27.39
CA TYR A 619 -24.11 -15.96 26.50
C TYR A 619 -23.73 -15.91 25.01
N SER A 620 -22.44 -15.86 24.68
CA SER A 620 -21.95 -15.68 23.30
C SER A 620 -21.42 -16.96 22.65
N SER A 621 -21.26 -18.08 23.37
CA SER A 621 -20.74 -19.33 22.81
C SER A 621 -21.23 -20.57 23.57
N TYR A 622 -21.66 -21.60 22.84
CA TYR A 622 -22.11 -22.88 23.42
C TYR A 622 -20.95 -23.74 23.95
N ILE A 623 -19.71 -23.48 23.53
CA ILE A 623 -18.51 -24.18 23.96
C ILE A 623 -17.43 -23.18 24.38
N ILE A 624 -16.74 -23.48 25.47
CA ILE A 624 -15.63 -22.68 26.02
C ILE A 624 -14.45 -23.60 26.30
N PHE A 625 -13.23 -23.15 25.98
CA PHE A 625 -12.00 -23.86 26.30
C PHE A 625 -11.24 -23.13 27.41
N LEU A 626 -10.91 -23.85 28.49
CA LEU A 626 -10.06 -23.36 29.58
C LEU A 626 -8.68 -24.00 29.47
N LEU A 627 -7.69 -23.22 29.07
CA LEU A 627 -6.28 -23.64 29.03
C LEU A 627 -5.61 -23.27 30.35
N GLU A 628 -4.86 -24.21 30.95
CA GLU A 628 -4.08 -23.98 32.17
C GLU A 628 -2.63 -24.45 31.99
N ASN A 629 -1.66 -23.63 32.40
CA ASN A 629 -0.24 -23.99 32.42
C ASN A 629 0.42 -23.37 33.67
N GLY A 630 0.54 -24.17 34.74
CA GLY A 630 0.98 -23.68 36.05
C GLY A 630 0.10 -22.51 36.55
N ASP A 631 0.72 -21.36 36.80
CA ASP A 631 0.04 -20.13 37.25
C ASP A 631 -0.71 -19.39 36.12
N HIS A 632 -0.48 -19.76 34.85
CA HIS A 632 -1.13 -19.14 33.69
C HIS A 632 -2.44 -19.86 33.37
N ALA A 633 -3.46 -19.08 32.98
CA ALA A 633 -4.66 -19.62 32.37
C ALA A 633 -5.20 -18.70 31.25
N ALA A 634 -5.95 -19.28 30.32
CA ALA A 634 -6.63 -18.56 29.24
C ALA A 634 -7.99 -19.19 28.94
N ILE A 635 -8.97 -18.35 28.57
CA ILE A 635 -10.31 -18.77 28.15
C ILE A 635 -10.48 -18.45 26.67
N LEU A 636 -10.82 -19.46 25.88
CA LEU A 636 -10.97 -19.36 24.43
C LEU A 636 -12.40 -19.74 24.00
N ASN A 637 -12.87 -19.15 22.90
CA ASN A 637 -14.13 -19.52 22.27
C ASN A 637 -13.97 -20.73 21.31
N LYS A 638 -15.04 -21.07 20.58
CA LYS A 638 -15.04 -22.17 19.60
C LYS A 638 -14.08 -21.98 18.42
N HIS A 639 -13.68 -20.74 18.14
CA HIS A 639 -12.77 -20.38 17.05
C HIS A 639 -11.29 -20.38 17.48
N GLY A 640 -11.01 -20.65 18.77
CA GLY A 640 -9.67 -20.56 19.33
C GLY A 640 -9.25 -19.13 19.68
N GLU A 641 -10.16 -18.16 19.62
CA GLU A 641 -9.89 -16.76 19.97
C GLU A 641 -9.84 -16.60 21.48
N VAL A 642 -8.85 -15.86 21.97
CA VAL A 642 -8.64 -15.64 23.41
C VAL A 642 -9.61 -14.57 23.87
N ILE A 643 -10.50 -14.95 24.77
CA ILE A 643 -11.49 -14.04 25.38
C ILE A 643 -10.91 -13.40 26.65
N MET A 644 -10.14 -14.19 27.41
CA MET A 644 -9.56 -13.73 28.68
C MET A 644 -8.22 -14.40 28.93
N LYS A 645 -7.27 -13.61 29.41
CA LYS A 645 -5.97 -14.06 29.90
C LYS A 645 -5.89 -13.86 31.41
N MET A 646 -5.31 -14.84 32.11
CA MET A 646 -5.16 -14.84 33.57
C MET A 646 -3.75 -15.24 34.00
N TYR A 647 -3.29 -14.68 35.12
CA TYR A 647 -2.12 -15.11 35.87
C TYR A 647 -2.44 -15.03 37.37
N LYS A 648 -2.52 -16.18 38.05
CA LYS A 648 -3.07 -16.28 39.42
C LYS A 648 -4.42 -15.54 39.52
N ASN A 649 -4.45 -14.40 40.23
CA ASN A 649 -5.65 -13.59 40.45
C ASN A 649 -5.77 -12.41 39.47
N SER A 650 -4.70 -12.08 38.74
CA SER A 650 -4.71 -11.03 37.72
C SER A 650 -5.44 -11.53 36.47
N LYS A 651 -6.27 -10.68 35.86
CA LYS A 651 -6.99 -11.00 34.63
C LYS A 651 -7.10 -9.80 33.70
N ILE A 652 -7.10 -10.06 32.40
CA ILE A 652 -7.42 -9.08 31.37
C ILE A 652 -8.43 -9.67 30.39
N LYS A 653 -9.47 -8.91 30.10
CA LYS A 653 -10.39 -9.21 29.02
C LYS A 653 -9.75 -8.77 27.71
N VAL A 654 -9.70 -9.69 26.76
CA VAL A 654 -9.19 -9.43 25.41
C VAL A 654 -10.39 -9.07 24.54
N ASP A 655 -10.24 -8.04 23.73
CA ASP A 655 -11.30 -7.62 22.81
C ASP A 655 -11.50 -8.71 21.74
N PRO A 656 -12.74 -9.04 21.35
CA PRO A 656 -12.98 -10.00 20.26
C PRO A 656 -12.25 -9.67 18.96
N GLU A 657 -11.94 -8.40 18.67
CA GLU A 657 -11.18 -7.99 17.48
C GLU A 657 -9.65 -8.12 17.64
N ALA A 658 -9.17 -8.54 18.82
CA ALA A 658 -7.75 -8.69 19.07
C ALA A 658 -7.23 -10.06 18.59
N ILE A 659 -6.16 -10.03 17.81
CA ILE A 659 -5.53 -11.21 17.25
C ILE A 659 -4.39 -11.68 18.17
N ILE A 660 -4.43 -12.96 18.51
CA ILE A 660 -3.37 -13.68 19.23
C ILE A 660 -2.75 -14.71 18.28
N PHE A 661 -1.50 -14.49 17.89
CA PHE A 661 -0.90 -15.20 16.76
C PHE A 661 -0.28 -16.55 17.12
N ASN A 662 0.13 -16.76 18.36
CA ASN A 662 0.68 -18.06 18.78
C ASN A 662 0.33 -18.41 20.25
N ASN A 663 0.29 -19.71 20.55
CA ASN A 663 -0.05 -20.19 21.89
C ASN A 663 1.07 -19.94 22.90
N GLU A 664 2.32 -19.82 22.44
CA GLU A 664 3.48 -19.56 23.30
C GLU A 664 3.40 -18.21 23.99
N ASN A 665 2.80 -17.22 23.32
CA ASN A 665 2.47 -15.91 23.89
C ASN A 665 1.59 -16.01 25.17
N LEU A 666 0.77 -17.05 25.32
CA LEU A 666 -0.05 -17.25 26.53
C LEU A 666 0.79 -17.64 27.76
N TRP A 667 1.95 -18.27 27.54
CA TRP A 667 2.79 -18.85 28.59
C TRP A 667 4.09 -18.07 28.81
N SER A 668 4.26 -16.96 28.09
CA SER A 668 5.43 -16.09 28.21
C SER A 668 5.56 -15.52 29.63
N ASN A 669 6.78 -15.61 30.19
CA ASN A 669 7.14 -15.01 31.48
C ASN A 669 7.61 -13.56 31.37
N LYS A 670 7.59 -12.98 30.15
CA LYS A 670 7.99 -11.59 29.89
C LYS A 670 6.74 -10.74 29.65
N HIS A 671 6.17 -10.87 28.47
CA HIS A 671 5.00 -10.10 28.02
C HIS A 671 3.90 -11.01 27.50
N PHE A 672 2.66 -10.54 27.61
CA PHE A 672 1.51 -11.03 26.84
C PHE A 672 1.19 -9.99 25.76
N LEU A 673 1.11 -10.43 24.51
CA LEU A 673 0.92 -9.56 23.35
C LEU A 673 -0.49 -9.71 22.77
N ALA A 674 -1.11 -8.62 22.36
CA ALA A 674 -2.38 -8.65 21.63
C ALA A 674 -2.39 -7.56 20.55
N TYR A 675 -2.71 -7.93 19.32
CA TYR A 675 -2.85 -6.97 18.22
C TYR A 675 -4.32 -6.59 18.04
N TYR A 676 -4.65 -5.32 18.24
CA TYR A 676 -6.00 -4.82 18.11
C TYR A 676 -6.21 -4.28 16.69
N ARG A 677 -6.99 -5.00 15.88
CA ARG A 677 -7.18 -4.68 14.46
C ARG A 677 -7.80 -3.30 14.25
N SER A 678 -8.83 -2.95 15.01
CA SER A 678 -9.50 -1.63 14.94
C SER A 678 -8.62 -0.46 15.37
N LEU A 679 -7.63 -0.71 16.21
CA LEU A 679 -6.67 0.31 16.65
C LEU A 679 -5.39 0.31 15.81
N SER A 680 -5.23 -0.67 14.92
CA SER A 680 -4.00 -0.95 14.19
C SER A 680 -2.78 -0.89 15.09
N SER A 681 -2.82 -1.56 16.25
CA SER A 681 -1.78 -1.46 17.28
C SER A 681 -1.50 -2.78 17.99
N LEU A 682 -0.23 -3.05 18.26
CA LEU A 682 0.24 -4.20 19.04
C LEU A 682 0.48 -3.76 20.48
N HIS A 683 -0.28 -4.34 21.41
CA HIS A 683 -0.23 -4.03 22.83
C HIS A 683 0.63 -5.05 23.58
N PHE A 684 1.44 -4.54 24.51
CA PHE A 684 2.34 -5.31 25.37
C PHE A 684 1.84 -5.20 26.80
N TYR A 685 1.43 -6.33 27.36
CA TYR A 685 1.02 -6.44 28.74
C TYR A 685 2.10 -7.15 29.55
N ASP A 686 2.28 -6.74 30.80
CA ASP A 686 3.11 -7.49 31.75
C ASP A 686 2.55 -8.91 31.91
N SER A 687 3.41 -9.93 31.83
CA SER A 687 2.95 -11.33 31.88
C SER A 687 2.28 -11.75 33.20
N LYS A 688 2.54 -11.06 34.32
CA LYS A 688 2.06 -11.42 35.67
C LYS A 688 0.97 -10.50 36.19
N THR A 689 1.14 -9.19 36.01
CA THR A 689 0.16 -8.18 36.43
C THR A 689 -0.92 -7.97 35.37
N LEU A 690 -0.62 -8.31 34.10
CA LEU A 690 -1.49 -8.08 32.93
C LEU A 690 -1.85 -6.60 32.73
N GLN A 691 -1.05 -5.69 33.27
CA GLN A 691 -1.16 -4.26 33.02
C GLN A 691 -0.48 -3.91 31.70
N LEU A 692 -1.08 -3.00 30.93
CA LEU A 692 -0.52 -2.50 29.68
C LEU A 692 0.78 -1.74 29.98
N GLN A 693 1.87 -2.13 29.32
CA GLN A 693 3.20 -1.53 29.45
C GLN A 693 3.56 -0.67 28.25
N MET A 694 3.25 -1.13 27.04
CA MET A 694 3.61 -0.46 25.79
C MET A 694 2.57 -0.73 24.70
N THR A 695 2.39 0.24 23.82
CA THR A 695 1.60 0.11 22.59
C THR A 695 2.48 0.48 21.41
N LEU A 696 2.58 -0.41 20.43
CA LEU A 696 3.25 -0.15 19.17
C LEU A 696 2.22 0.07 18.07
N PRO A 697 2.21 1.25 17.44
CA PRO A 697 1.29 1.52 16.34
C PRO A 697 1.77 0.82 15.06
N PHE A 698 0.83 0.15 14.38
CA PHE A 698 0.95 -0.46 13.05
C PHE A 698 -0.08 0.13 12.06
N PRO A 699 -0.18 1.47 11.94
CA PRO A 699 -1.27 2.13 11.21
C PRO A 699 -1.28 1.82 9.70
N HIS A 700 -0.20 1.25 9.16
CA HIS A 700 0.00 1.06 7.73
C HIS A 700 0.36 -0.38 7.34
N PHE A 701 0.31 -1.30 8.30
CA PHE A 701 0.57 -2.72 8.13
C PHE A 701 -0.41 -3.53 9.00
N GLU A 702 -1.42 -4.11 8.38
CA GLU A 702 -2.30 -5.01 9.10
C GLU A 702 -1.58 -6.33 9.35
N ILE A 703 -1.35 -6.67 10.62
CA ILE A 703 -0.69 -7.92 11.00
C ILE A 703 -1.70 -9.06 10.89
N MET A 704 -1.52 -9.92 9.89
CA MET A 704 -2.35 -11.13 9.67
C MET A 704 -1.69 -12.39 10.25
N ASP A 705 -0.36 -12.44 10.27
CA ASP A 705 0.40 -13.44 11.01
C ASP A 705 1.60 -12.80 11.72
N MET A 706 1.98 -13.36 12.86
CA MET A 706 3.14 -12.90 13.64
C MET A 706 3.80 -14.05 14.38
N GLN A 707 5.14 -14.08 14.32
CA GLN A 707 5.94 -14.90 15.20
C GLN A 707 6.86 -14.07 16.07
N TRP A 708 6.74 -14.30 17.37
CA TRP A 708 7.52 -13.62 18.37
C TRP A 708 8.60 -14.54 18.94
N ASN A 709 9.86 -14.11 18.83
CA ASN A 709 10.95 -14.70 19.59
C ASN A 709 11.07 -13.99 20.95
N CYS A 710 10.45 -14.57 21.98
CA CYS A 710 10.47 -14.03 23.33
C CYS A 710 11.87 -13.96 23.95
N GLN A 711 12.84 -14.75 23.47
CA GLN A 711 14.23 -14.70 23.95
C GLN A 711 14.96 -13.47 23.42
N LYS A 712 14.82 -13.17 22.13
CA LYS A 712 15.48 -12.05 21.44
C LYS A 712 14.66 -10.75 21.37
N SER A 713 13.41 -10.76 21.85
CA SER A 713 12.46 -9.64 21.69
C SER A 713 12.34 -9.17 20.24
N SER A 714 12.27 -10.13 19.30
CA SER A 714 12.15 -9.87 17.86
C SER A 714 10.86 -10.45 17.28
N PHE A 715 10.35 -9.81 16.24
CA PHE A 715 9.12 -10.23 15.57
C PHE A 715 9.36 -10.46 14.09
N ILE A 716 8.60 -11.39 13.54
CA ILE A 716 8.33 -11.47 12.11
C ILE A 716 6.83 -11.28 11.96
N VAL A 717 6.41 -10.33 11.13
CA VAL A 717 5.00 -10.07 10.86
C VAL A 717 4.72 -10.18 9.36
N SER A 718 3.55 -10.68 8.99
CA SER A 718 3.09 -10.77 7.60
C SER A 718 1.68 -10.18 7.45
N ASN A 719 1.40 -9.64 6.26
CA ASN A 719 0.09 -9.04 5.94
C ASN A 719 -0.82 -9.98 5.11
N ARG A 720 -0.35 -11.16 4.68
CA ARG A 720 -1.03 -12.14 3.79
C ARG A 720 -1.50 -11.62 2.42
N CYS A 721 -2.21 -10.50 2.35
CA CYS A 721 -2.81 -9.97 1.13
C CYS A 721 -1.79 -9.37 0.16
N ASP A 722 -0.73 -8.75 0.69
CA ASP A 722 0.21 -7.99 -0.13
C ASP A 722 1.63 -8.60 -0.25
N ASN A 723 1.85 -9.83 0.24
CA ASN A 723 3.17 -10.49 0.28
C ASN A 723 4.30 -9.69 0.97
N TYR A 724 3.95 -8.74 1.84
CA TYR A 724 4.92 -7.99 2.64
C TYR A 724 5.25 -8.73 3.95
N TYR A 725 6.55 -8.84 4.24
CA TYR A 725 7.08 -9.32 5.51
C TYR A 725 7.91 -8.23 6.15
N CYS A 726 7.77 -8.07 7.46
CA CYS A 726 8.63 -7.17 8.22
C CYS A 726 9.30 -7.97 9.34
N PHE A 727 10.63 -7.82 9.42
CA PHE A 727 11.41 -8.31 10.55
C PHE A 727 11.67 -7.15 11.49
N ILE A 728 11.08 -7.20 12.69
CA ILE A 728 11.24 -6.15 13.69
C ILE A 728 12.33 -6.63 14.65
N LYS A 729 13.54 -6.08 14.47
CA LYS A 729 14.69 -6.31 15.35
C LYS A 729 14.49 -5.51 16.63
N ARG A 730 14.48 -6.23 17.76
CA ARG A 730 14.74 -5.75 19.13
C ARG A 730 13.92 -4.53 19.56
N ILE A 731 12.89 -4.81 20.35
CA ILE A 731 12.19 -3.80 21.14
C ILE A 731 12.89 -3.74 22.49
N GLU A 732 13.55 -2.63 22.77
CA GLU A 732 14.23 -2.37 24.05
C GLU A 732 13.24 -1.99 25.16
#